data_AF-A0A7X8VXF1-F1
#
_entry.id   AF-A0A7X8VXF1-F1
#
_cell.length_a   1.000
_cell.length_b   1.000
_cell.length_c   1.000
_cell.angle_alpha   90.00
_cell.angle_beta   90.00
_cell.angle_gamma   90.00
#
_symmetry.space_group_name_H-M   'P 1'
#
loop_
_entity.id
_entity.type
_entity.pdbx_description
1 polymer ?
#
loop_
_entity_poly.entity_id
_entity_poly.type
_entity_poly.pdbx_seq_one_letter_code
_entity_poly.pdbx_strand_id
1 'polypeptide(L)'
;MFYKFLLCAASASLLSLAATPFQNPSFENDIVEYSITRMKTPLEAIKNDVEDTSYQSFIDTQQARTGTRSLFAATDNPVGRNYIRFDNLPCAGNKEFEFTAWYRLAEVKPGCTLWYELWFYDANNEFLRHRNGSHFEVTADRWLLFSSSFFAPKNAARCAVNLKFCGPMKVWVDDVAYRELPEPEFPQTDGSILQDNSAFVLYSDRPMFQIPETGLPEGLKKEGKITLTCAGNEAESFQIVVHAKQDITAISAAIDNFSDGKNQIPATQVDIRRVEFANVVDQPNPRMPGRHADPLVEFNTPAAVTAGKNLGLFLTVKVPANTPKGVYNSTITLSSAGQKLATVPIELQVWGFSLPARPQLRTYFYTEPGFGGKAYLKYDPRPANVVLDEAHKLLAEMRVSGNQAHKAAAPKWKKIDGKVVVTDWTPFDKSMEKLLNDYNFSNFGIPILRTIGDNSGWFKSPGRKTHKRWSRTVGSEPPATPFGGYYDEPEGIGWVIDYAKAFTAYVKEKYPDINFYYYLYDEVPFDVYEALAPIVKQLTEAVPDLKIMLVASYYGDMLPPYHTKVASMNGQSVRSPGNNYQECWFYQFQSSLDPACFLSARSYPWKIYTANGTGGLLWSTLHCGSGENTFDPWTELGTKYENPVATLFYPPYQGNGGVVPSLRAWQMRDGIEDFDYLKLLEQKKGREYVLNCIAPFIKDPLENPNDFQTLDAIRAKIAAELE
;
A
#
# COMPACT_ATOMS: atom_id res chain seq x y z
N MET A 1 15.97 18.27 -35.60
CA MET A 1 17.27 17.57 -35.76
C MET A 1 17.60 16.91 -34.41
N PHE A 2 17.79 15.58 -34.30
CA PHE A 2 18.13 14.94 -33.00
C PHE A 2 19.40 15.57 -32.43
N TYR A 3 19.33 16.31 -31.33
CA TYR A 3 20.53 16.71 -30.58
C TYR A 3 21.08 15.47 -29.86
N LYS A 4 21.78 14.60 -30.60
CA LYS A 4 22.71 13.64 -30.01
C LYS A 4 23.94 14.43 -29.56
N PHE A 5 24.12 14.60 -28.27
CA PHE A 5 25.44 14.93 -27.74
C PHE A 5 26.28 13.65 -27.82
N LEU A 6 26.91 13.42 -28.98
CA LEU A 6 27.89 12.36 -29.21
C LEU A 6 29.27 12.94 -28.89
N LEU A 7 29.91 12.43 -27.84
CA LEU A 7 31.35 12.58 -27.67
C LEU A 7 32.03 11.25 -28.00
N CYS A 8 32.99 11.35 -28.92
CA CYS A 8 33.67 10.25 -29.59
C CYS A 8 34.40 9.30 -28.63
N ALA A 9 34.21 7.99 -28.83
CA ALA A 9 35.30 7.03 -28.70
C ALA A 9 35.15 5.93 -29.75
N ALA A 10 36.26 5.65 -30.44
CA ALA A 10 36.36 4.79 -31.60
C ALA A 10 35.94 3.34 -31.34
N SER A 11 35.40 2.73 -32.40
CA SER A 11 35.33 1.29 -32.68
C SER A 11 36.02 0.37 -31.66
N ALA A 12 35.23 -0.22 -30.76
CA ALA A 12 35.57 -1.45 -30.06
C ALA A 12 34.33 -2.36 -30.05
N SER A 13 34.56 -3.62 -30.34
CA SER A 13 33.59 -4.70 -30.48
C SER A 13 32.57 -4.80 -29.34
N LEU A 14 31.30 -4.93 -29.72
CA LEU A 14 30.06 -5.00 -28.91
C LEU A 14 29.89 -6.27 -28.04
N LEU A 15 30.98 -6.94 -27.65
CA LEU A 15 30.91 -8.16 -26.84
C LEU A 15 31.93 -8.08 -25.70
N SER A 16 31.42 -8.23 -24.47
CA SER A 16 32.12 -8.26 -23.17
C SER A 16 32.39 -6.92 -22.48
N LEU A 17 31.33 -6.27 -21.99
CA LEU A 17 31.41 -5.52 -20.73
C LEU A 17 30.18 -5.93 -19.90
N ALA A 18 30.41 -6.68 -18.82
CA ALA A 18 29.46 -6.72 -17.72
C ALA A 18 29.22 -5.26 -17.28
N ALA A 19 27.96 -4.85 -17.19
CA ALA A 19 27.56 -3.46 -16.99
C ALA A 19 28.24 -2.89 -15.74
N THR A 20 29.13 -1.91 -15.93
CA THR A 20 29.64 -1.13 -14.80
C THR A 20 28.51 -0.20 -14.35
N PRO A 21 28.12 -0.20 -13.07
CA PRO A 21 27.27 0.88 -12.53
C PRO A 21 27.86 2.22 -12.96
N PHE A 22 27.02 3.13 -13.42
CA PHE A 22 27.48 4.47 -13.75
C PHE A 22 26.85 5.50 -12.82
N GLN A 23 27.66 6.48 -12.49
CA GLN A 23 27.26 7.65 -11.73
C GLN A 23 27.86 8.85 -12.43
N ASN A 24 27.02 9.79 -12.83
CA ASN A 24 27.46 11.07 -13.38
C ASN A 24 27.15 12.16 -12.36
N PRO A 25 28.06 12.43 -11.41
CA PRO A 25 27.90 13.57 -10.52
C PRO A 25 27.99 14.81 -11.41
N SER A 26 26.91 15.58 -11.56
CA SER A 26 27.03 16.88 -12.22
C SER A 26 27.20 16.92 -13.74
N PHE A 27 26.90 15.88 -14.52
CA PHE A 27 27.10 15.94 -16.00
C PHE A 27 28.53 16.35 -16.40
N GLU A 28 29.52 16.01 -15.57
CA GLU A 28 30.92 16.36 -15.77
C GLU A 28 31.65 15.35 -16.68
N ASN A 29 31.13 14.12 -16.78
CA ASN A 29 31.68 13.03 -17.58
C ASN A 29 30.80 12.70 -18.80
N ASP A 30 31.42 12.25 -19.90
CA ASP A 30 30.78 11.92 -21.19
C ASP A 30 30.03 10.57 -21.22
N ILE A 31 29.83 9.91 -20.08
CA ILE A 31 29.45 8.49 -20.00
C ILE A 31 27.95 8.24 -20.25
N VAL A 32 27.15 9.28 -20.56
CA VAL A 32 25.68 9.16 -20.65
C VAL A 32 25.18 9.62 -22.02
N GLU A 33 24.72 8.68 -22.87
CA GLU A 33 23.94 9.03 -24.06
C GLU A 33 22.52 9.41 -23.62
N TYR A 34 22.26 10.71 -23.58
CA TYR A 34 20.92 11.23 -23.38
C TYR A 34 20.47 12.07 -24.57
N SER A 35 19.15 12.14 -24.75
CA SER A 35 18.54 13.00 -25.74
C SER A 35 17.36 13.73 -25.13
N ILE A 36 17.08 14.92 -25.67
CA ILE A 36 15.89 15.68 -25.31
C ILE A 36 14.97 15.70 -26.51
N THR A 37 13.76 15.13 -26.35
CA THR A 37 12.71 15.21 -27.37
C THR A 37 11.62 16.17 -26.91
N ARG A 38 11.25 17.11 -27.79
CA ARG A 38 10.30 18.20 -27.51
C ARG A 38 9.02 18.00 -28.31
N MET A 39 7.84 18.14 -27.68
CA MET A 39 6.55 17.85 -28.33
C MET A 39 5.46 18.86 -28.02
N LYS A 40 4.61 19.21 -29.00
CA LYS A 40 3.52 20.19 -28.79
C LYS A 40 2.23 19.59 -28.26
N THR A 41 1.94 18.31 -28.53
CA THR A 41 0.72 17.65 -28.01
C THR A 41 0.98 16.16 -27.67
N PRO A 42 0.10 15.50 -26.90
CA PRO A 42 0.22 14.06 -26.64
C PRO A 42 0.05 13.18 -27.89
N LEU A 43 -0.67 13.68 -28.91
CA LEU A 43 -1.01 12.93 -30.14
C LEU A 43 0.13 12.94 -31.18
N GLU A 44 1.09 13.86 -31.08
CA GLU A 44 2.35 13.79 -31.83
C GLU A 44 3.24 12.70 -31.21
N ALA A 45 2.85 11.43 -31.34
CA ALA A 45 3.49 10.32 -30.63
C ALA A 45 5.00 10.22 -30.94
N ILE A 46 5.89 10.63 -30.00
CA ILE A 46 7.37 10.39 -29.83
C ILE A 46 8.27 10.57 -31.09
N LYS A 47 7.71 10.70 -32.28
CA LYS A 47 8.39 10.42 -33.55
C LYS A 47 9.17 11.62 -34.07
N ASN A 48 8.81 12.84 -33.68
CA ASN A 48 9.41 14.05 -34.23
C ASN A 48 9.72 15.05 -33.11
N ASP A 49 11.01 15.42 -32.99
CA ASP A 49 11.43 16.58 -32.21
C ASP A 49 10.95 17.86 -32.90
N VAL A 50 10.31 18.76 -32.15
CA VAL A 50 9.76 20.00 -32.71
C VAL A 50 10.77 21.12 -32.57
N GLU A 51 11.17 21.72 -33.70
CA GLU A 51 11.94 22.97 -33.71
C GLU A 51 11.01 24.14 -33.37
N ASP A 52 11.06 24.58 -32.11
CA ASP A 52 10.26 25.68 -31.57
C ASP A 52 11.10 26.46 -30.54
N THR A 53 11.11 27.79 -30.66
CA THR A 53 11.89 28.70 -29.82
C THR A 53 11.42 28.75 -28.36
N SER A 54 10.21 28.26 -28.07
CA SER A 54 9.72 28.08 -26.71
C SER A 54 10.46 27.00 -25.92
N TYR A 55 11.23 26.12 -26.60
CA TYR A 55 12.04 25.10 -25.94
C TYR A 55 13.51 25.50 -25.83
N GLN A 56 14.09 25.26 -24.66
CA GLN A 56 15.52 25.47 -24.41
C GLN A 56 16.11 24.24 -23.73
N SER A 57 17.34 23.87 -24.09
CA SER A 57 18.10 22.89 -23.33
C SER A 57 19.60 23.08 -23.53
N PHE A 58 20.36 23.05 -22.45
CA PHE A 58 21.82 23.20 -22.45
C PHE A 58 22.41 22.67 -21.14
N ILE A 59 23.73 22.51 -21.09
CA ILE A 59 24.44 22.27 -19.83
C ILE A 59 24.64 23.59 -19.12
N ASP A 60 24.06 23.74 -17.94
CA ASP A 60 24.15 24.93 -17.09
C ASP A 60 25.30 24.76 -16.10
N THR A 61 26.10 25.80 -15.91
CA THR A 61 27.23 25.83 -14.96
C THR A 61 26.96 26.68 -13.72
N GLN A 62 25.81 27.35 -13.64
CA GLN A 62 25.45 28.22 -12.52
C GLN A 62 24.55 27.51 -11.50
N GLN A 63 23.85 26.46 -11.91
CA GLN A 63 22.83 25.79 -11.11
C GLN A 63 23.08 24.28 -11.03
N ALA A 64 24.14 23.88 -10.34
CA ALA A 64 24.44 22.48 -10.05
C ALA A 64 24.05 22.10 -8.61
N ARG A 65 23.71 20.84 -8.37
CA ARG A 65 23.46 20.29 -7.03
C ARG A 65 24.76 19.87 -6.36
N THR A 66 25.54 19.08 -7.08
CA THR A 66 26.94 18.79 -6.76
C THR A 66 27.80 19.21 -7.96
N GLY A 67 29.13 19.19 -7.83
CA GLY A 67 30.01 19.56 -8.95
C GLY A 67 29.79 20.97 -9.50
N THR A 68 29.92 21.12 -10.82
CA THR A 68 29.96 22.42 -11.52
C THR A 68 28.98 22.55 -12.70
N ARG A 69 28.19 21.52 -12.99
CA ARG A 69 27.33 21.40 -14.18
C ARG A 69 25.98 20.72 -13.89
N SER A 70 24.96 21.02 -14.68
CA SER A 70 23.68 20.29 -14.66
C SER A 70 22.99 20.40 -16.01
N LEU A 71 22.04 19.50 -16.30
CA LEU A 71 21.26 19.56 -17.53
C LEU A 71 20.04 20.45 -17.34
N PHE A 72 19.99 21.57 -18.06
CA PHE A 72 18.82 22.44 -18.12
C PHE A 72 17.88 22.05 -19.26
N ALA A 73 16.58 22.06 -19.00
CA ALA A 73 15.53 22.01 -20.01
C ALA A 73 14.37 22.97 -19.64
N ALA A 74 13.79 23.63 -20.64
CA ALA A 74 12.66 24.52 -20.42
C ALA A 74 11.65 24.48 -21.57
N THR A 75 10.39 24.77 -21.23
CA THR A 75 9.35 25.11 -22.21
C THR A 75 8.36 26.10 -21.60
N ASP A 76 7.92 27.10 -22.37
CA ASP A 76 6.79 27.97 -21.99
C ASP A 76 5.47 27.50 -22.60
N ASN A 77 5.46 26.39 -23.35
CA ASN A 77 4.26 25.85 -23.98
C ASN A 77 3.37 25.12 -22.93
N PRO A 78 2.10 25.51 -22.74
CA PRO A 78 1.20 24.89 -21.76
C PRO A 78 0.97 23.39 -21.95
N VAL A 79 1.05 22.90 -23.18
CA VAL A 79 0.93 21.48 -23.54
C VAL A 79 2.27 20.87 -23.92
N GLY A 80 3.35 21.63 -23.72
CA GLY A 80 4.71 21.25 -24.04
C GLY A 80 5.24 20.13 -23.17
N ARG A 81 6.20 19.38 -23.70
CA ARG A 81 6.82 18.27 -22.98
C ARG A 81 8.30 18.20 -23.28
N ASN A 82 9.13 18.17 -22.25
CA ASN A 82 10.55 17.87 -22.33
C ASN A 82 10.77 16.41 -21.90
N TYR A 83 11.19 15.56 -22.83
CA TYR A 83 11.54 14.17 -22.56
C TYR A 83 13.05 14.05 -22.48
N ILE A 84 13.59 13.92 -21.27
CA ILE A 84 15.00 13.65 -21.04
C ILE A 84 15.16 12.13 -21.04
N ARG A 85 15.61 11.58 -22.16
CA ARG A 85 15.77 10.15 -22.39
C ARG A 85 17.21 9.74 -22.14
N PHE A 86 17.43 8.88 -21.15
CA PHE A 86 18.67 8.16 -20.92
C PHE A 86 18.59 6.85 -21.70
N ASP A 87 19.33 6.74 -22.79
CA ASP A 87 19.22 5.62 -23.72
C ASP A 87 20.38 4.63 -23.54
N ASN A 88 20.25 3.47 -24.18
CA ASN A 88 21.30 2.45 -24.24
C ASN A 88 21.82 1.96 -22.89
N LEU A 89 20.97 1.99 -21.85
CA LEU A 89 21.31 1.48 -20.54
C LEU A 89 21.35 -0.05 -20.61
N PRO A 90 22.48 -0.71 -20.31
CA PRO A 90 22.55 -2.16 -20.32
C PRO A 90 21.66 -2.72 -19.20
N CYS A 91 20.83 -3.71 -19.52
CA CYS A 91 20.05 -4.43 -18.52
C CYS A 91 20.02 -5.91 -18.87
N ALA A 92 20.46 -6.77 -17.96
CA ALA A 92 20.28 -8.21 -18.11
C ALA A 92 18.86 -8.62 -17.71
N GLY A 93 18.21 -9.43 -18.53
CA GLY A 93 16.87 -9.93 -18.25
C GLY A 93 16.78 -10.64 -16.89
N ASN A 94 15.63 -10.47 -16.23
CA ASN A 94 15.33 -10.95 -14.87
C ASN A 94 16.16 -10.34 -13.74
N LYS A 95 17.01 -9.35 -14.00
CA LYS A 95 17.70 -8.57 -12.98
C LYS A 95 16.92 -7.33 -12.60
N GLU A 96 17.14 -6.84 -11.38
CA GLU A 96 16.59 -5.58 -10.90
C GLU A 96 17.64 -4.47 -11.06
N PHE A 97 17.19 -3.29 -11.45
CA PHE A 97 18.02 -2.11 -11.63
C PHE A 97 17.41 -0.94 -10.88
N GLU A 98 18.25 -0.03 -10.41
CA GLU A 98 17.84 1.25 -9.86
C GLU A 98 18.31 2.37 -10.79
N PHE A 99 17.42 3.30 -11.08
CA PHE A 99 17.75 4.58 -11.69
C PHE A 99 17.42 5.71 -10.70
N THR A 100 18.36 6.63 -10.53
CA THR A 100 18.19 7.84 -9.74
C THR A 100 18.61 9.07 -10.51
N ALA A 101 17.93 10.18 -10.25
CA ALA A 101 18.31 11.49 -10.76
C ALA A 101 17.83 12.56 -9.79
N TRP A 102 18.66 13.57 -9.54
CA TRP A 102 18.22 14.78 -8.86
C TRP A 102 17.62 15.75 -9.85
N TYR A 103 16.58 16.47 -9.44
CA TYR A 103 15.97 17.51 -10.27
C TYR A 103 15.58 18.72 -9.44
N ARG A 104 15.54 19.88 -10.08
CA ARG A 104 15.09 21.16 -9.50
C ARG A 104 14.23 21.89 -10.52
N LEU A 105 13.02 22.28 -10.12
CA LEU A 105 12.15 23.12 -10.95
C LEU A 105 12.37 24.59 -10.57
N ALA A 106 12.48 25.51 -11.53
CA ALA A 106 12.61 26.95 -11.20
C ALA A 106 11.30 27.51 -10.63
N GLU A 107 10.19 27.08 -11.22
CA GLU A 107 8.83 27.51 -10.90
C GLU A 107 7.88 26.35 -11.22
N VAL A 108 6.68 26.37 -10.63
CA VAL A 108 5.62 25.42 -10.96
C VAL A 108 4.38 26.20 -11.39
N LYS A 109 3.87 25.87 -12.58
CA LYS A 109 2.70 26.51 -13.21
C LYS A 109 1.55 25.51 -13.42
N PRO A 110 0.30 25.99 -13.57
CA PRO A 110 -0.82 25.20 -14.09
C PRO A 110 -0.46 24.29 -15.27
N GLY A 111 -0.77 23.00 -15.11
CA GLY A 111 -0.51 21.96 -16.11
C GLY A 111 0.85 21.26 -15.98
N CYS A 112 1.69 21.63 -15.00
CA CYS A 112 2.96 20.95 -14.75
C CYS A 112 2.76 19.54 -14.17
N THR A 113 3.18 18.51 -14.89
CA THR A 113 3.24 17.14 -14.38
C THR A 113 4.56 16.48 -14.77
N LEU A 114 5.09 15.66 -13.89
CA LEU A 114 6.30 14.91 -14.14
C LEU A 114 5.96 13.41 -14.18
N TRP A 115 6.54 12.66 -15.12
CA TRP A 115 6.35 11.21 -15.29
C TRP A 115 7.61 10.53 -15.76
N TYR A 116 7.86 9.27 -15.40
CA TYR A 116 8.92 8.52 -16.06
C TYR A 116 8.38 7.36 -16.90
N GLU A 117 9.17 6.87 -17.84
CA GLU A 117 8.89 5.66 -18.59
C GLU A 117 10.12 4.78 -18.67
N LEU A 118 9.85 3.48 -18.80
CA LEU A 118 10.83 2.45 -19.05
C LEU A 118 10.53 1.79 -20.39
N TRP A 119 11.54 1.70 -21.25
CA TRP A 119 11.48 1.03 -22.54
C TRP A 119 12.51 -0.08 -22.55
N PHE A 120 12.11 -1.29 -22.93
CA PHE A 120 12.99 -2.46 -22.95
C PHE A 120 13.14 -2.99 -24.37
N TYR A 121 14.37 -3.38 -24.69
CA TYR A 121 14.75 -3.91 -25.98
C TYR A 121 15.59 -5.19 -25.79
N ASP A 122 15.50 -6.09 -26.76
CA ASP A 122 16.30 -7.31 -26.78
C ASP A 122 17.72 -7.06 -27.33
N ALA A 123 18.52 -8.12 -27.45
CA ALA A 123 19.89 -8.05 -27.97
C ALA A 123 19.96 -7.63 -29.46
N ASN A 124 18.86 -7.73 -30.20
CA ASN A 124 18.74 -7.32 -31.60
C ASN A 124 18.17 -5.90 -31.76
N ASN A 125 17.97 -5.17 -30.65
CA ASN A 125 17.27 -3.89 -30.57
C ASN A 125 15.79 -3.94 -30.97
N GLU A 126 15.15 -5.11 -30.93
CA GLU A 126 13.71 -5.22 -31.07
C GLU A 126 13.02 -4.77 -29.79
N PHE A 127 11.92 -4.02 -29.94
CA PHE A 127 11.14 -3.53 -28.80
C PHE A 127 10.43 -4.69 -28.10
N LEU A 128 10.66 -4.83 -26.80
CA LEU A 128 10.05 -5.88 -25.98
C LEU A 128 8.83 -5.38 -25.23
N ARG A 129 9.00 -4.29 -24.45
CA ARG A 129 7.95 -3.79 -23.54
C ARG A 129 8.19 -2.33 -23.22
N HIS A 130 7.08 -1.64 -22.97
CA HIS A 130 7.04 -0.29 -22.42
C HIS A 130 6.30 -0.31 -21.09
N ARG A 131 6.73 0.49 -20.11
CA ARG A 131 6.02 0.74 -18.85
C ARG A 131 6.01 2.22 -18.51
N ASN A 132 4.84 2.71 -18.10
CA ASN A 132 4.70 4.03 -17.50
C ASN A 132 5.04 3.95 -16.02
N GLY A 133 5.83 4.90 -15.55
CA GLY A 133 6.12 5.12 -14.15
C GLY A 133 5.09 5.99 -13.44
N SER A 134 5.29 6.19 -12.14
CA SER A 134 4.47 7.06 -11.30
C SER A 134 4.80 8.55 -11.49
N HIS A 135 3.90 9.42 -11.00
CA HIS A 135 4.14 10.85 -10.91
C HIS A 135 5.29 11.18 -9.96
N PHE A 136 6.06 12.21 -10.29
CA PHE A 136 7.04 12.80 -9.35
C PHE A 136 6.39 13.93 -8.56
N GLU A 137 7.09 14.30 -7.50
CA GLU A 137 6.81 15.54 -6.79
C GLU A 137 7.07 16.76 -7.68
N VAL A 138 6.20 17.77 -7.60
CA VAL A 138 6.31 18.99 -8.43
C VAL A 138 6.40 20.19 -7.50
N THR A 139 7.62 20.50 -7.05
CA THR A 139 7.90 21.63 -6.17
C THR A 139 9.00 22.52 -6.73
N ALA A 140 8.81 23.84 -6.63
CA ALA A 140 9.78 24.84 -7.10
C ALA A 140 10.99 24.97 -6.17
N ASP A 141 12.08 25.44 -6.76
CA ASP A 141 13.29 25.99 -6.16
C ASP A 141 14.11 25.09 -5.22
N ARG A 142 13.82 23.79 -5.15
CA ARG A 142 14.60 22.81 -4.38
C ARG A 142 15.04 21.60 -5.21
N TRP A 143 16.15 21.01 -4.80
CA TRP A 143 16.64 19.75 -5.37
C TRP A 143 15.89 18.58 -4.72
N LEU A 144 15.32 17.72 -5.56
CA LEU A 144 14.57 16.53 -5.17
C LEU A 144 15.19 15.29 -5.82
N LEU A 145 15.21 14.18 -5.07
CA LEU A 145 15.68 12.89 -5.58
C LEU A 145 14.51 12.17 -6.24
N PHE A 146 14.66 11.84 -7.52
CA PHE A 146 13.95 10.72 -8.12
C PHE A 146 14.74 9.43 -7.88
N SER A 147 14.05 8.39 -7.42
CA SER A 147 14.54 7.01 -7.46
C SER A 147 13.41 6.09 -7.91
N SER A 148 13.74 5.15 -8.81
CA SER A 148 12.90 4.02 -9.16
C SER A 148 13.76 2.78 -9.32
N SER A 149 13.36 1.69 -8.68
CA SER A 149 13.83 0.35 -9.06
C SER A 149 12.87 -0.30 -10.06
N PHE A 150 13.38 -1.22 -10.88
CA PHE A 150 12.59 -1.97 -11.85
C PHE A 150 13.28 -3.27 -12.28
N PHE A 151 12.47 -4.29 -12.58
CA PHE A 151 12.96 -5.53 -13.18
C PHE A 151 12.97 -5.46 -14.70
N ALA A 152 14.07 -5.93 -15.29
CA ALA A 152 14.19 -6.11 -16.73
C ALA A 152 13.42 -7.37 -17.18
N PRO A 153 12.61 -7.32 -18.25
CA PRO A 153 11.96 -8.51 -18.83
C PRO A 153 12.97 -9.60 -19.19
N LYS A 154 12.55 -10.87 -19.18
CA LYS A 154 13.42 -12.05 -19.39
C LYS A 154 14.42 -11.95 -20.56
N ASN A 155 14.01 -11.36 -21.68
CA ASN A 155 14.84 -11.27 -22.89
C ASN A 155 15.47 -9.88 -23.09
N ALA A 156 15.33 -8.97 -22.12
CA ALA A 156 15.90 -7.64 -22.24
C ALA A 156 17.43 -7.69 -22.16
N ALA A 157 18.05 -6.92 -23.04
CA ALA A 157 19.50 -6.65 -23.04
C ALA A 157 19.79 -5.16 -22.82
N ARG A 158 18.79 -4.31 -23.08
CA ARG A 158 18.92 -2.85 -23.07
C ARG A 158 17.62 -2.21 -22.61
N CYS A 159 17.73 -1.12 -21.87
CA CYS A 159 16.61 -0.27 -21.52
C CYS A 159 16.87 1.21 -21.79
N ALA A 160 15.81 2.00 -21.77
CA ALA A 160 15.85 3.44 -21.74
C ALA A 160 14.94 3.96 -20.63
N VAL A 161 15.41 4.96 -19.90
CA VAL A 161 14.64 5.68 -18.88
C VAL A 161 14.31 7.07 -19.43
N ASN A 162 13.03 7.39 -19.57
CA ASN A 162 12.60 8.73 -19.99
C ASN A 162 12.06 9.48 -18.79
N LEU A 163 12.68 10.59 -18.41
CA LEU A 163 12.07 11.56 -17.49
C LEU A 163 11.26 12.57 -18.33
N LYS A 164 9.96 12.67 -18.06
CA LYS A 164 9.05 13.56 -18.75
C LYS A 164 8.65 14.72 -17.87
N PHE A 165 8.93 15.90 -18.37
CA PHE A 165 8.59 17.18 -17.79
C PHE A 165 7.51 17.81 -18.66
N CYS A 166 6.23 17.68 -18.26
CA CYS A 166 5.07 18.11 -19.04
C CYS A 166 4.50 19.42 -18.50
N GLY A 167 4.13 20.35 -19.37
CA GLY A 167 3.64 21.68 -19.02
C GLY A 167 4.74 22.75 -19.03
N PRO A 168 4.37 24.02 -18.81
CA PRO A 168 5.29 25.14 -18.93
C PRO A 168 6.21 25.19 -17.70
N MET A 169 7.49 24.84 -17.87
CA MET A 169 8.45 24.76 -16.78
C MET A 169 9.89 24.98 -17.21
N LYS A 170 10.73 25.25 -16.21
CA LYS A 170 12.20 25.23 -16.29
C LYS A 170 12.72 24.22 -15.29
N VAL A 171 13.55 23.29 -15.72
CA VAL A 171 14.07 22.21 -14.89
C VAL A 171 15.58 22.04 -15.07
N TRP A 172 16.26 21.78 -13.97
CA TRP A 172 17.60 21.23 -13.95
C TRP A 172 17.55 19.78 -13.51
N VAL A 173 18.29 18.91 -14.18
CA VAL A 173 18.53 17.52 -13.79
C VAL A 173 20.01 17.36 -13.48
N ASP A 174 20.32 16.60 -12.44
CA ASP A 174 21.67 16.42 -11.91
C ASP A 174 21.85 15.04 -11.23
N ASP A 175 23.08 14.67 -10.91
CA ASP A 175 23.48 13.51 -10.10
C ASP A 175 22.78 12.21 -10.50
N VAL A 176 22.86 11.89 -11.80
CA VAL A 176 22.22 10.72 -12.37
C VAL A 176 23.03 9.48 -12.06
N ALA A 177 22.38 8.45 -11.53
CA ALA A 177 23.01 7.15 -11.30
C ALA A 177 22.12 6.01 -11.75
N TYR A 178 22.76 4.96 -12.27
CA TYR A 178 22.11 3.72 -12.67
C TYR A 178 22.98 2.54 -12.24
N ARG A 179 22.34 1.54 -11.63
CA ARG A 179 23.04 0.35 -11.14
C ARG A 179 22.14 -0.87 -11.20
N GLU A 180 22.75 -2.03 -11.43
CA GLU A 180 22.14 -3.31 -11.08
C GLU A 180 22.03 -3.38 -9.55
N LEU A 181 20.85 -3.73 -9.06
CA LEU A 181 20.67 -4.04 -7.65
C LEU A 181 21.12 -5.49 -7.42
N PRO A 182 21.80 -5.78 -6.30
CA PRO A 182 22.15 -7.14 -5.97
C PRO A 182 20.88 -7.98 -5.89
N GLU A 183 21.01 -9.25 -6.26
CA GLU A 183 19.98 -10.24 -5.98
C GLU A 183 19.62 -10.16 -4.50
N PRO A 184 18.33 -9.97 -4.15
CA PRO A 184 17.96 -10.00 -2.75
C PRO A 184 18.33 -11.38 -2.19
N GLU A 185 19.12 -11.39 -1.13
CA GLU A 185 19.32 -12.61 -0.37
C GLU A 185 17.98 -12.98 0.26
N PHE A 186 17.41 -14.12 -0.15
CA PHE A 186 16.30 -14.68 0.58
C PHE A 186 16.82 -15.05 1.97
N PRO A 187 16.19 -14.58 3.06
CA PRO A 187 16.58 -15.05 4.37
C PRO A 187 16.41 -16.57 4.37
N GLN A 188 17.42 -17.27 4.89
CA GLN A 188 17.21 -18.64 5.29
C GLN A 188 16.12 -18.65 6.35
N THR A 189 15.20 -19.61 6.26
CA THR A 189 14.21 -19.81 7.32
C THR A 189 14.94 -19.90 8.66
N ASP A 190 14.39 -19.28 9.70
CA ASP A 190 14.85 -19.51 11.07
C ASP A 190 14.01 -20.58 11.79
N GLY A 191 13.11 -21.22 11.03
CA GLY A 191 12.27 -22.33 11.43
C GLY A 191 13.06 -23.57 11.84
N SER A 192 12.32 -24.54 12.36
CA SER A 192 12.90 -25.74 12.98
C SER A 192 12.08 -26.98 12.69
N ILE A 193 12.77 -28.08 12.48
CA ILE A 193 12.18 -29.42 12.47
C ILE A 193 11.71 -29.73 13.90
N LEU A 194 10.42 -30.06 14.01
CA LEU A 194 9.74 -30.43 15.25
C LEU A 194 9.66 -31.96 15.37
N GLN A 195 9.51 -32.65 14.24
CA GLN A 195 9.48 -34.10 14.18
C GLN A 195 9.89 -34.56 12.77
N ASP A 196 10.71 -35.62 12.70
CA ASP A 196 11.09 -36.25 11.43
C ASP A 196 10.98 -37.77 11.57
N ASN A 197 10.17 -38.39 10.71
CA ASN A 197 10.00 -39.85 10.68
C ASN A 197 9.87 -40.37 9.24
N SER A 198 9.50 -41.65 9.09
CA SER A 198 9.37 -42.30 7.77
C SER A 198 8.16 -41.82 6.94
N ALA A 199 7.16 -41.21 7.58
CA ALA A 199 5.92 -40.76 6.94
C ALA A 199 5.93 -39.27 6.59
N PHE A 200 6.55 -38.42 7.42
CA PHE A 200 6.58 -36.97 7.21
C PHE A 200 7.74 -36.28 7.94
N VAL A 201 8.01 -35.04 7.54
CA VAL A 201 8.73 -34.04 8.33
C VAL A 201 7.72 -32.98 8.78
N LEU A 202 7.68 -32.70 10.08
CA LEU A 202 6.92 -31.60 10.65
C LEU A 202 7.90 -30.50 11.05
N TYR A 203 7.71 -29.30 10.52
CA TYR A 203 8.54 -28.14 10.85
C TYR A 203 7.67 -26.93 11.18
N SER A 204 8.20 -26.01 11.98
CA SER A 204 7.61 -24.69 12.20
C SER A 204 8.35 -23.63 11.40
N ASP A 205 7.64 -22.56 11.05
CA ASP A 205 8.22 -21.40 10.39
C ASP A 205 7.51 -20.09 10.78
N ARG A 206 8.11 -18.96 10.40
CA ARG A 206 7.59 -17.61 10.64
C ARG A 206 6.34 -17.35 9.81
N PRO A 207 5.38 -16.56 10.31
CA PRO A 207 4.15 -16.24 9.59
C PRO A 207 4.37 -15.37 8.34
N MET A 208 5.50 -14.68 8.24
CA MET A 208 5.82 -13.81 7.10
C MET A 208 6.45 -14.53 5.91
N PHE A 209 6.98 -15.73 6.11
CA PHE A 209 7.59 -16.51 5.02
C PHE A 209 6.53 -17.32 4.28
N GLN A 210 6.65 -17.33 2.96
CA GLN A 210 5.85 -18.22 2.12
C GLN A 210 6.44 -19.62 2.22
N ILE A 211 5.59 -20.59 2.56
CA ILE A 211 5.98 -21.99 2.53
C ILE A 211 6.03 -22.48 1.07
N PRO A 212 7.00 -23.31 0.68
CA PRO A 212 7.02 -23.89 -0.66
C PRO A 212 5.92 -24.95 -0.79
N GLU A 213 5.39 -25.16 -2.00
CA GLU A 213 4.39 -26.22 -2.25
C GLU A 213 4.99 -27.63 -2.08
N THR A 214 6.29 -27.78 -2.38
CA THR A 214 7.03 -29.03 -2.31
C THR A 214 8.39 -28.83 -1.64
N GLY A 215 8.94 -29.92 -1.11
CA GLY A 215 10.25 -29.90 -0.45
C GLY A 215 10.28 -29.16 0.89
N LEU A 216 11.48 -28.91 1.38
CA LEU A 216 11.74 -28.22 2.65
C LEU A 216 12.46 -26.90 2.35
N PRO A 217 12.18 -25.82 3.12
CA PRO A 217 12.98 -24.60 3.03
C PRO A 217 14.43 -24.87 3.47
N GLU A 218 15.37 -24.17 2.84
CA GLU A 218 16.79 -24.23 3.19
C GLU A 218 17.06 -23.50 4.52
N GLY A 219 17.83 -24.12 5.42
CA GLY A 219 18.24 -23.49 6.68
C GLY A 219 17.47 -23.96 7.93
N LEU A 220 16.50 -24.88 7.79
CA LEU A 220 15.77 -25.43 8.94
C LEU A 220 16.72 -25.99 10.01
N LYS A 221 16.52 -25.53 11.25
CA LYS A 221 17.23 -26.06 12.42
C LYS A 221 16.74 -27.47 12.72
N LYS A 222 17.63 -28.37 13.17
CA LYS A 222 17.32 -29.80 13.36
C LYS A 222 16.39 -30.10 14.53
N GLU A 223 16.34 -29.23 15.52
CA GLU A 223 15.48 -29.33 16.69
C GLU A 223 15.03 -27.94 17.08
N GLY A 224 13.78 -27.80 17.50
CA GLY A 224 13.26 -26.52 17.97
C GLY A 224 11.95 -26.64 18.73
N LYS A 225 11.53 -25.49 19.27
CA LYS A 225 10.31 -25.30 20.04
C LYS A 225 9.58 -24.10 19.47
N ILE A 226 8.26 -24.13 19.53
CA ILE A 226 7.45 -22.96 19.18
C ILE A 226 7.36 -22.07 20.42
N THR A 227 7.99 -20.90 20.35
CA THR A 227 7.97 -19.87 21.40
C THR A 227 7.43 -18.57 20.85
N LEU A 228 6.44 -18.02 21.53
CA LEU A 228 5.74 -16.79 21.13
C LEU A 228 5.82 -15.75 22.25
N THR A 229 5.78 -14.48 21.88
CA THR A 229 5.66 -13.36 22.84
C THR A 229 4.53 -12.46 22.40
N CYS A 230 3.64 -12.08 23.31
CA CYS A 230 2.44 -11.32 22.96
C CYS A 230 2.02 -10.42 24.13
N ALA A 231 1.52 -9.22 23.86
CA ALA A 231 0.86 -8.37 24.84
C ALA A 231 -0.60 -8.80 25.03
N GLY A 232 -1.28 -8.30 26.07
CA GLY A 232 -2.74 -8.41 26.12
C GLY A 232 -3.39 -7.63 24.97
N ASN A 233 -4.51 -8.12 24.45
CA ASN A 233 -5.22 -7.54 23.30
C ASN A 233 -4.40 -7.50 21.99
N GLU A 234 -3.49 -8.45 21.82
CA GLU A 234 -2.68 -8.66 20.62
C GLU A 234 -2.90 -10.07 20.07
N ALA A 235 -2.60 -10.28 18.79
CA ALA A 235 -2.56 -11.60 18.18
C ALA A 235 -1.15 -11.94 17.66
N GLU A 236 -0.64 -13.13 17.98
CA GLU A 236 0.66 -13.60 17.49
C GLU A 236 0.47 -14.85 16.62
N SER A 237 1.15 -14.89 15.47
CA SER A 237 0.97 -15.95 14.48
C SER A 237 2.23 -16.77 14.24
N PHE A 238 2.06 -18.03 13.84
CA PHE A 238 3.15 -18.92 13.46
C PHE A 238 2.64 -19.98 12.47
N GLN A 239 3.55 -20.66 11.79
CA GLN A 239 3.22 -21.74 10.87
C GLN A 239 3.75 -23.07 11.38
N ILE A 240 2.98 -24.14 11.19
CA ILE A 240 3.46 -25.52 11.23
C ILE A 240 3.16 -26.18 9.89
N VAL A 241 4.09 -26.96 9.37
CA VAL A 241 3.99 -27.53 8.03
C VAL A 241 4.31 -29.01 8.08
N VAL A 242 3.41 -29.81 7.51
CA VAL A 242 3.60 -31.24 7.28
C VAL A 242 4.13 -31.42 5.86
N HIS A 243 5.43 -31.71 5.75
CA HIS A 243 6.03 -32.20 4.51
C HIS A 243 5.86 -33.72 4.44
N ALA A 244 5.01 -34.18 3.53
CA ALA A 244 4.67 -35.59 3.41
C ALA A 244 5.77 -36.38 2.69
N LYS A 245 6.30 -37.44 3.31
CA LYS A 245 7.14 -38.45 2.63
C LYS A 245 6.30 -39.59 2.05
N GLN A 246 5.08 -39.75 2.56
CA GLN A 246 4.07 -40.70 2.11
C GLN A 246 2.70 -40.00 2.10
N ASP A 247 1.74 -40.53 1.36
CA ASP A 247 0.38 -39.98 1.35
C ASP A 247 -0.26 -40.07 2.75
N ILE A 248 -0.84 -38.96 3.21
CA ILE A 248 -1.61 -38.89 4.46
C ILE A 248 -3.00 -38.36 4.11
N THR A 249 -4.03 -39.12 4.42
CA THR A 249 -5.37 -38.94 3.81
C THR A 249 -6.30 -37.99 4.55
N ALA A 250 -6.14 -37.80 5.86
CA ALA A 250 -7.12 -37.04 6.66
C ALA A 250 -6.49 -36.38 7.90
N ILE A 251 -5.53 -35.46 7.70
CA ILE A 251 -4.89 -34.69 8.76
C ILE A 251 -5.90 -33.72 9.39
N SER A 252 -5.95 -33.72 10.71
CA SER A 252 -6.70 -32.79 11.57
C SER A 252 -5.78 -32.25 12.66
N ALA A 253 -6.11 -31.08 13.21
CA ALA A 253 -5.34 -30.43 14.26
C ALA A 253 -6.27 -29.99 15.40
N ALA A 254 -5.83 -30.18 16.63
CA ALA A 254 -6.51 -29.69 17.82
C ALA A 254 -5.48 -29.10 18.79
N ILE A 255 -5.80 -27.96 19.39
CA ILE A 255 -4.95 -27.28 20.37
C ILE A 255 -5.61 -27.25 21.73
N ASP A 256 -4.82 -27.45 22.78
CA ASP A 256 -5.28 -27.34 24.16
C ASP A 256 -5.39 -25.87 24.59
N ASN A 257 -6.06 -25.62 25.72
CA ASN A 257 -5.99 -24.30 26.35
C ASN A 257 -4.54 -23.96 26.69
N PHE A 258 -4.16 -22.71 26.45
CA PHE A 258 -2.91 -22.17 26.99
C PHE A 258 -3.08 -21.92 28.49
N SER A 259 -2.17 -22.43 29.31
CA SER A 259 -2.26 -22.36 30.78
C SER A 259 -0.91 -22.04 31.43
N ASP A 260 -0.93 -21.14 32.42
CA ASP A 260 0.20 -20.90 33.32
C ASP A 260 0.05 -21.67 34.67
N GLY A 261 -0.97 -22.52 34.76
CA GLY A 261 -1.36 -23.26 35.97
C GLY A 261 -2.41 -22.56 36.85
N LYS A 262 -2.66 -21.26 36.65
CA LYS A 262 -3.66 -20.46 37.39
C LYS A 262 -4.70 -19.82 36.48
N ASN A 263 -4.24 -19.26 35.37
CA ASN A 263 -4.98 -18.56 34.35
C ASN A 263 -5.00 -19.40 33.07
N GLN A 264 -6.02 -19.18 32.23
CA GLN A 264 -6.14 -19.88 30.95
C GLN A 264 -6.53 -18.92 29.83
N ILE A 265 -5.95 -19.14 28.65
CA ILE A 265 -6.44 -18.62 27.38
C ILE A 265 -7.10 -19.81 26.66
N PRO A 266 -8.43 -19.78 26.46
CA PRO A 266 -9.16 -20.90 25.88
C PRO A 266 -8.67 -21.25 24.47
N ALA A 267 -8.72 -22.52 24.09
CA ALA A 267 -8.41 -22.98 22.74
C ALA A 267 -9.24 -22.27 21.64
N THR A 268 -10.43 -21.77 21.97
CA THR A 268 -11.27 -20.97 21.07
C THR A 268 -10.68 -19.60 20.70
N GLN A 269 -9.62 -19.16 21.38
CA GLN A 269 -8.84 -17.98 21.03
C GLN A 269 -7.74 -18.27 20.00
N VAL A 270 -7.61 -19.53 19.58
CA VAL A 270 -6.66 -19.93 18.55
C VAL A 270 -7.43 -20.17 17.26
N ASP A 271 -7.07 -19.42 16.24
CA ASP A 271 -7.52 -19.70 14.89
C ASP A 271 -6.50 -20.57 14.15
N ILE A 272 -6.98 -21.53 13.37
CA ILE A 272 -6.16 -22.41 12.53
C ILE A 272 -6.68 -22.32 11.09
N ARG A 273 -5.82 -21.86 10.19
CA ARG A 273 -6.08 -21.78 8.75
C ARG A 273 -5.11 -22.66 7.98
N ARG A 274 -5.58 -23.30 6.92
CA ARG A 274 -4.76 -23.99 5.93
C ARG A 274 -4.20 -22.98 4.95
N VAL A 275 -2.89 -23.06 4.72
CA VAL A 275 -2.22 -22.25 3.71
C VAL A 275 -2.46 -22.86 2.34
N GLU A 276 -3.09 -22.08 1.45
CA GLU A 276 -3.30 -22.41 0.05
C GLU A 276 -2.38 -21.59 -0.85
N PHE A 277 -2.43 -21.89 -2.14
CA PHE A 277 -1.56 -21.29 -3.13
C PHE A 277 -2.36 -20.61 -4.25
N ALA A 278 -2.09 -19.33 -4.47
CA ALA A 278 -2.59 -18.58 -5.61
C ALA A 278 -1.58 -18.63 -6.77
N ASN A 279 -2.06 -18.78 -7.99
CA ASN A 279 -1.19 -18.79 -9.17
C ASN A 279 -1.06 -17.39 -9.78
N VAL A 280 0.17 -16.89 -9.79
CA VAL A 280 0.57 -15.64 -10.43
C VAL A 280 1.01 -15.94 -11.86
N VAL A 281 0.46 -15.25 -12.85
CA VAL A 281 0.69 -15.56 -14.28
C VAL A 281 1.60 -14.55 -14.96
N ASP A 282 1.40 -13.25 -14.73
CA ASP A 282 2.25 -12.16 -15.25
C ASP A 282 2.41 -11.09 -14.18
N GLN A 283 3.63 -10.57 -14.04
CA GLN A 283 3.97 -9.52 -13.08
C GLN A 283 5.18 -8.70 -13.53
N PRO A 284 5.29 -7.44 -13.04
CA PRO A 284 6.45 -6.60 -13.24
C PRO A 284 7.80 -7.28 -12.97
N ASN A 285 7.89 -7.99 -11.84
CA ASN A 285 9.00 -8.85 -11.48
C ASN A 285 8.85 -10.21 -12.19
N PRO A 286 9.74 -10.57 -13.12
CA PRO A 286 9.64 -11.80 -13.91
C PRO A 286 9.91 -13.09 -13.12
N ARG A 287 10.20 -13.01 -11.81
CA ARG A 287 10.35 -14.15 -10.89
C ARG A 287 9.06 -14.53 -10.19
N MET A 288 8.07 -13.64 -10.25
CA MET A 288 6.76 -13.81 -9.62
C MET A 288 5.83 -14.82 -10.30
N PRO A 289 5.94 -15.15 -11.60
CA PRO A 289 5.08 -16.18 -12.17
C PRO A 289 5.26 -17.53 -11.46
N GLY A 290 4.16 -18.12 -11.00
CA GLY A 290 4.17 -19.38 -10.25
C GLY A 290 3.13 -19.43 -9.14
N ARG A 291 3.17 -20.53 -8.36
CA ARG A 291 2.29 -20.79 -7.24
C ARG A 291 2.87 -20.17 -5.97
N HIS A 292 2.14 -19.23 -5.37
CA HIS A 292 2.55 -18.53 -4.15
C HIS A 292 1.63 -18.87 -2.99
N ALA A 293 2.21 -19.23 -1.85
CA ALA A 293 1.47 -19.40 -0.60
C ALA A 293 0.95 -18.03 -0.13
N ASP A 294 -0.37 -17.85 -0.10
CA ASP A 294 -0.96 -16.58 0.36
C ASP A 294 -2.37 -16.75 0.94
N PRO A 295 -3.35 -17.42 0.28
CA PRO A 295 -4.68 -17.54 0.86
C PRO A 295 -4.70 -18.44 2.10
N LEU A 296 -5.41 -18.02 3.14
CA LEU A 296 -5.52 -18.69 4.44
C LEU A 296 -6.96 -19.19 4.64
N VAL A 297 -7.24 -20.41 4.19
CA VAL A 297 -8.57 -21.02 4.26
C VAL A 297 -8.82 -21.58 5.66
N GLU A 298 -10.02 -21.45 6.21
CA GLU A 298 -10.35 -22.05 7.52
C GLU A 298 -10.05 -23.57 7.54
N PHE A 299 -9.40 -24.05 8.60
CA PHE A 299 -9.07 -25.46 8.77
C PHE A 299 -10.04 -26.16 9.73
N ASN A 300 -11.27 -26.35 9.27
CA ASN A 300 -12.36 -26.96 10.05
C ASN A 300 -12.71 -28.41 9.60
N THR A 301 -12.11 -28.88 8.51
CA THR A 301 -12.26 -30.25 7.99
C THR A 301 -10.90 -30.91 7.77
N PRO A 302 -10.77 -32.24 7.95
CA PRO A 302 -9.53 -32.93 7.67
C PRO A 302 -9.02 -32.72 6.24
N ALA A 303 -7.71 -32.55 6.07
CA ALA A 303 -7.07 -32.38 4.76
C ALA A 303 -6.12 -33.53 4.43
N ALA A 304 -6.08 -33.90 3.15
CA ALA A 304 -5.09 -34.84 2.64
C ALA A 304 -3.82 -34.09 2.18
N VAL A 305 -2.69 -34.78 2.24
CA VAL A 305 -1.42 -34.34 1.65
C VAL A 305 -0.75 -35.52 0.98
N THR A 306 -0.32 -35.33 -0.26
CA THR A 306 0.35 -36.36 -1.06
C THR A 306 1.86 -36.32 -0.85
N ALA A 307 2.53 -37.46 -1.03
CA ALA A 307 3.98 -37.55 -0.95
C ALA A 307 4.69 -36.45 -1.77
N GLY A 308 5.71 -35.83 -1.18
CA GLY A 308 6.50 -34.73 -1.74
C GLY A 308 5.90 -33.33 -1.56
N LYS A 309 4.64 -33.20 -1.11
CA LYS A 309 3.97 -31.90 -0.92
C LYS A 309 3.94 -31.45 0.53
N ASN A 310 3.74 -30.14 0.70
CA ASN A 310 3.54 -29.49 1.99
C ASN A 310 2.05 -29.21 2.24
N LEU A 311 1.62 -29.50 3.48
CA LEU A 311 0.38 -28.98 4.06
C LEU A 311 0.75 -27.99 5.15
N GLY A 312 0.55 -26.70 4.89
CA GLY A 312 0.76 -25.64 5.87
C GLY A 312 -0.48 -25.36 6.72
N LEU A 313 -0.29 -25.25 8.02
CA LEU A 313 -1.25 -24.72 8.97
C LEU A 313 -0.69 -23.42 9.53
N PHE A 314 -1.41 -22.33 9.31
CA PHE A 314 -1.17 -21.02 9.86
C PHE A 314 -2.03 -20.84 11.11
N LEU A 315 -1.38 -20.62 12.25
CA LEU A 315 -2.05 -20.47 13.54
C LEU A 315 -1.95 -19.02 14.02
N THR A 316 -3.02 -18.51 14.61
CA THR A 316 -3.05 -17.21 15.27
C THR A 316 -3.57 -17.36 16.69
N VAL A 317 -2.77 -17.00 17.69
CA VAL A 317 -3.18 -16.98 19.09
C VAL A 317 -3.60 -15.56 19.46
N LYS A 318 -4.89 -15.36 19.78
CA LYS A 318 -5.44 -14.07 20.21
C LYS A 318 -5.38 -13.98 21.74
N VAL A 319 -4.58 -13.07 22.28
CA VAL A 319 -4.45 -12.90 23.73
C VAL A 319 -5.47 -11.87 24.21
N PRO A 320 -6.43 -12.22 25.10
CA PRO A 320 -7.40 -11.26 25.61
C PRO A 320 -6.74 -10.06 26.31
N ALA A 321 -7.41 -8.91 26.28
CA ALA A 321 -6.99 -7.74 27.04
C ALA A 321 -6.84 -8.05 28.53
N ASN A 322 -5.85 -7.44 29.18
CA ASN A 322 -5.54 -7.62 30.60
C ASN A 322 -5.21 -9.07 31.01
N THR A 323 -4.83 -9.93 30.07
CA THR A 323 -4.30 -11.27 30.41
C THR A 323 -3.09 -11.11 31.33
N PRO A 324 -3.04 -11.78 32.49
CA PRO A 324 -1.92 -11.65 33.41
C PRO A 324 -0.60 -12.04 32.76
N LYS A 325 0.44 -11.26 33.03
CA LYS A 325 1.83 -11.58 32.67
C LYS A 325 2.16 -13.01 33.11
N GLY A 326 2.74 -13.79 32.22
CA GLY A 326 3.15 -15.15 32.55
C GLY A 326 3.60 -15.94 31.33
N VAL A 327 4.05 -17.17 31.59
CA VAL A 327 4.37 -18.14 30.55
C VAL A 327 3.25 -19.17 30.51
N TYR A 328 2.50 -19.16 29.42
CA TYR A 328 1.39 -20.07 29.17
C TYR A 328 1.84 -21.17 28.23
N ASN A 329 1.59 -22.42 28.61
CA ASN A 329 1.93 -23.58 27.79
C ASN A 329 0.67 -24.18 27.18
N SER A 330 0.76 -24.59 25.93
CA SER A 330 -0.26 -25.38 25.24
C SER A 330 0.41 -26.50 24.43
N THR A 331 -0.41 -27.35 23.85
CA THR A 331 0.01 -28.44 22.99
C THR A 331 -0.92 -28.51 21.79
N ILE A 332 -0.35 -28.56 20.58
CA ILE A 332 -1.10 -28.90 19.37
C ILE A 332 -0.89 -30.37 19.01
N THR A 333 -1.99 -31.05 18.77
CA THR A 333 -2.00 -32.47 18.37
C THR A 333 -2.46 -32.58 16.93
N LEU A 334 -1.62 -33.19 16.09
CA LEU A 334 -1.97 -33.58 14.72
C LEU A 334 -2.42 -35.03 14.71
N SER A 335 -3.53 -35.33 14.04
CA SER A 335 -4.08 -36.68 13.92
C SER A 335 -4.51 -36.98 12.50
N SER A 336 -4.42 -38.24 12.07
CA SER A 336 -4.99 -38.73 10.80
C SER A 336 -5.84 -39.96 11.05
N ALA A 337 -7.07 -39.95 10.52
CA ALA A 337 -8.05 -41.03 10.70
C ALA A 337 -8.22 -41.47 12.18
N GLY A 338 -8.21 -40.50 13.12
CA GLY A 338 -8.32 -40.74 14.56
C GLY A 338 -7.03 -41.23 15.25
N GLN A 339 -5.95 -41.49 14.50
CA GLN A 339 -4.65 -41.82 15.07
C GLN A 339 -3.76 -40.60 15.21
N LYS A 340 -3.12 -40.46 16.37
CA LYS A 340 -2.20 -39.36 16.65
C LYS A 340 -0.94 -39.47 15.78
N LEU A 341 -0.62 -38.43 15.03
CA LEU A 341 0.59 -38.31 14.21
C LEU A 341 1.74 -37.63 14.97
N ALA A 342 1.43 -36.51 15.62
CA ALA A 342 2.41 -35.66 16.29
C ALA A 342 1.77 -34.87 17.43
N THR A 343 2.61 -34.46 18.38
CA THR A 343 2.27 -33.59 19.50
C THR A 343 3.37 -32.55 19.61
N VAL A 344 3.02 -31.27 19.49
CA VAL A 344 3.99 -30.18 19.51
C VAL A 344 3.68 -29.25 20.68
N PRO A 345 4.62 -29.07 21.63
CA PRO A 345 4.45 -28.11 22.72
C PRO A 345 4.63 -26.67 22.19
N ILE A 346 3.82 -25.76 22.71
CA ILE A 346 3.86 -24.33 22.39
C ILE A 346 3.98 -23.56 23.70
N GLU A 347 4.92 -22.62 23.74
CA GLU A 347 5.09 -21.69 24.86
C GLU A 347 4.76 -20.27 24.42
N LEU A 348 3.93 -19.58 25.19
CA LEU A 348 3.54 -18.20 24.96
C LEU A 348 3.89 -17.37 26.20
N GLN A 349 4.81 -16.42 26.04
CA GLN A 349 5.07 -15.40 27.05
C GLN A 349 4.12 -14.21 26.83
N VAL A 350 3.29 -13.93 27.83
CA VAL A 350 2.41 -12.76 27.87
C VAL A 350 3.09 -11.62 28.62
N TRP A 351 3.22 -10.46 27.99
CA TRP A 351 3.79 -9.24 28.60
C TRP A 351 2.83 -8.59 29.62
N GLY A 352 3.37 -7.82 30.57
CA GLY A 352 2.60 -7.13 31.61
C GLY A 352 1.77 -5.91 31.18
N PHE A 353 1.55 -5.69 29.88
CA PHE A 353 0.73 -4.60 29.35
C PHE A 353 -0.25 -5.09 28.28
N SER A 354 -1.19 -4.23 27.89
CA SER A 354 -2.14 -4.52 26.81
C SER A 354 -2.12 -3.43 25.74
N LEU A 355 -2.31 -3.83 24.49
CA LEU A 355 -2.58 -2.93 23.39
C LEU A 355 -3.93 -2.22 23.57
N PRO A 356 -4.07 -0.98 23.09
CA PRO A 356 -5.31 -0.23 23.22
C PRO A 356 -6.46 -0.98 22.53
N ALA A 357 -7.68 -0.81 23.05
CA ALA A 357 -8.88 -1.42 22.48
C ALA A 357 -9.13 -0.99 21.02
N ARG A 358 -8.66 0.20 20.64
CA ARG A 358 -8.63 0.68 19.27
C ARG A 358 -7.19 0.98 18.86
N PRO A 359 -6.77 0.55 17.65
CA PRO A 359 -5.45 0.81 17.14
C PRO A 359 -5.22 2.31 16.99
N GLN A 360 -4.01 2.77 17.31
CA GLN A 360 -3.59 4.16 17.19
C GLN A 360 -3.32 4.56 15.74
N LEU A 361 -2.93 3.61 14.89
CA LEU A 361 -2.81 3.84 13.46
C LEU A 361 -4.20 3.89 12.82
N ARG A 362 -4.54 5.02 12.22
CA ARG A 362 -5.82 5.20 11.54
C ARG A 362 -5.75 4.58 10.15
N THR A 363 -6.67 3.69 9.81
CA THR A 363 -6.63 3.00 8.53
C THR A 363 -7.95 3.08 7.79
N TYR A 364 -7.82 3.15 6.47
CA TYR A 364 -8.93 3.03 5.52
C TYR A 364 -8.57 2.04 4.44
N PHE A 365 -9.09 0.83 4.56
CA PHE A 365 -8.97 -0.17 3.50
C PHE A 365 -10.30 -0.22 2.77
N TYR A 366 -10.30 0.16 1.49
CA TYR A 366 -11.51 0.16 0.68
C TYR A 366 -11.94 -1.30 0.43
N THR A 367 -13.16 -1.64 0.85
CA THR A 367 -13.68 -2.99 0.77
C THR A 367 -15.12 -2.91 0.29
N GLU A 368 -15.34 -3.22 -0.99
CA GLU A 368 -16.65 -3.22 -1.64
C GLU A 368 -16.71 -4.31 -2.71
N PRO A 369 -17.49 -5.40 -2.51
CA PRO A 369 -17.62 -6.48 -3.49
C PRO A 369 -18.14 -6.03 -4.85
N GLY A 370 -18.92 -4.93 -4.89
CA GLY A 370 -19.42 -4.34 -6.12
C GLY A 370 -18.39 -3.54 -6.94
N PHE A 371 -17.19 -3.31 -6.39
CA PHE A 371 -16.14 -2.56 -7.05
C PHE A 371 -15.70 -3.18 -8.39
N GLY A 372 -15.20 -2.37 -9.31
CA GLY A 372 -14.77 -2.83 -10.64
C GLY A 372 -15.90 -3.38 -11.53
N GLY A 373 -17.16 -3.05 -11.23
CA GLY A 373 -18.31 -3.60 -11.97
C GLY A 373 -18.69 -5.01 -11.51
N LYS A 374 -18.62 -5.27 -10.19
CA LYS A 374 -18.94 -6.56 -9.56
C LYS A 374 -18.01 -7.70 -10.00
N ALA A 375 -16.73 -7.39 -10.28
CA ALA A 375 -15.75 -8.38 -10.71
C ALA A 375 -15.57 -9.50 -9.67
N TYR A 376 -15.44 -9.12 -8.40
CA TYR A 376 -15.31 -10.06 -7.29
C TYR A 376 -16.52 -11.00 -7.19
N LEU A 377 -17.73 -10.45 -7.35
CA LEU A 377 -18.98 -11.22 -7.25
C LEU A 377 -19.20 -12.23 -8.39
N LYS A 378 -18.34 -12.24 -9.42
CA LYS A 378 -18.31 -13.34 -10.40
C LYS A 378 -17.76 -14.64 -9.78
N TYR A 379 -16.89 -14.51 -8.78
CA TYR A 379 -16.22 -15.61 -8.10
C TYR A 379 -16.79 -15.86 -6.70
N ASP A 380 -17.46 -14.87 -6.11
CA ASP A 380 -18.32 -15.02 -4.93
C ASP A 380 -19.76 -14.58 -5.24
N PRO A 381 -20.65 -15.50 -5.68
CA PRO A 381 -21.99 -15.14 -6.12
C PRO A 381 -22.97 -14.84 -4.97
N ARG A 382 -22.51 -14.89 -3.71
CA ARG A 382 -23.35 -14.60 -2.53
C ARG A 382 -23.82 -13.14 -2.54
N PRO A 383 -24.90 -12.80 -1.81
CA PRO A 383 -25.36 -11.42 -1.72
C PRO A 383 -24.25 -10.48 -1.24
N ALA A 384 -24.09 -9.34 -1.92
CA ALA A 384 -22.96 -8.41 -1.65
C ALA A 384 -22.88 -7.95 -0.19
N ASN A 385 -24.01 -7.82 0.50
CA ASN A 385 -24.05 -7.47 1.93
C ASN A 385 -23.54 -8.60 2.85
N VAL A 386 -23.68 -9.86 2.45
CA VAL A 386 -23.11 -11.01 3.18
C VAL A 386 -21.60 -11.03 3.02
N VAL A 387 -21.11 -10.89 1.78
CA VAL A 387 -19.68 -10.79 1.47
C VAL A 387 -19.04 -9.60 2.20
N LEU A 388 -19.72 -8.45 2.20
CA LEU A 388 -19.24 -7.24 2.87
C LEU A 388 -19.18 -7.40 4.41
N ASP A 389 -20.16 -8.07 5.03
CA ASP A 389 -20.17 -8.35 6.47
C ASP A 389 -18.99 -9.25 6.89
N GLU A 390 -18.73 -10.32 6.13
CA GLU A 390 -17.57 -11.19 6.35
C GLU A 390 -16.25 -10.43 6.15
N ALA A 391 -16.16 -9.61 5.11
CA ALA A 391 -14.98 -8.80 4.86
C ALA A 391 -14.75 -7.74 5.96
N HIS A 392 -15.81 -7.16 6.55
CA HIS A 392 -15.67 -6.26 7.71
C HIS A 392 -15.18 -6.98 8.96
N LYS A 393 -15.61 -8.22 9.19
CA LYS A 393 -15.06 -9.04 10.28
C LYS A 393 -13.56 -9.28 10.08
N LEU A 394 -13.12 -9.61 8.86
CA LEU A 394 -11.70 -9.75 8.55
C LEU A 394 -10.92 -8.44 8.75
N LEU A 395 -11.48 -7.30 8.31
CA LEU A 395 -10.87 -5.99 8.59
C LEU A 395 -10.72 -5.75 10.11
N ALA A 396 -11.73 -6.08 10.90
CA ALA A 396 -11.68 -5.96 12.35
C ALA A 396 -10.62 -6.89 12.98
N GLU A 397 -10.52 -8.14 12.50
CA GLU A 397 -9.44 -9.07 12.90
C GLU A 397 -8.05 -8.53 12.55
N MET A 398 -7.92 -7.81 11.44
CA MET A 398 -6.70 -7.12 11.03
C MET A 398 -6.43 -5.83 11.82
N ARG A 399 -7.30 -5.46 12.76
CA ARG A 399 -7.30 -4.16 13.45
C ARG A 399 -7.31 -2.98 12.46
N VAL A 400 -7.98 -3.14 11.32
CA VAL A 400 -8.26 -2.01 10.44
C VAL A 400 -9.38 -1.18 11.05
N SER A 401 -9.14 0.12 11.21
CA SER A 401 -10.02 1.04 11.94
C SER A 401 -11.10 1.70 11.08
N GLY A 402 -11.20 1.39 9.79
CA GLY A 402 -12.28 1.85 8.93
C GLY A 402 -12.27 1.29 7.52
N ASN A 403 -13.43 1.34 6.86
CA ASN A 403 -13.59 1.00 5.45
C ASN A 403 -14.05 2.25 4.68
N GLN A 404 -13.20 2.77 3.79
CA GLN A 404 -13.50 3.98 3.00
C GLN A 404 -14.77 3.83 2.15
N ALA A 405 -15.07 2.62 1.67
CA ALA A 405 -16.23 2.36 0.81
C ALA A 405 -17.56 2.43 1.56
N HIS A 406 -17.56 2.16 2.86
CA HIS A 406 -18.77 1.97 3.65
C HIS A 406 -18.96 3.10 4.65
N LYS A 407 -20.12 3.76 4.56
CA LYS A 407 -20.50 4.86 5.46
C LYS A 407 -21.67 4.43 6.34
N ALA A 408 -21.76 5.03 7.52
CA ALA A 408 -22.96 4.97 8.34
C ALA A 408 -24.18 5.48 7.56
N ALA A 409 -25.37 5.04 7.95
CA ALA A 409 -26.62 5.49 7.35
C ALA A 409 -26.75 7.01 7.54
N ALA A 410 -27.27 7.67 6.51
CA ALA A 410 -27.50 9.10 6.55
C ALA A 410 -28.60 9.45 7.59
N PRO A 411 -28.41 10.50 8.41
CA PRO A 411 -29.51 11.06 9.17
C PRO A 411 -30.54 11.68 8.22
N LYS A 412 -31.81 11.77 8.63
CA LYS A 412 -32.82 12.44 7.81
C LYS A 412 -32.65 13.94 7.91
N TRP A 413 -32.87 14.64 6.81
CA TRP A 413 -32.76 16.10 6.73
C TRP A 413 -33.87 16.68 5.86
N LYS A 414 -34.10 17.99 6.00
CA LYS A 414 -35.03 18.77 5.17
C LYS A 414 -34.45 20.15 4.88
N LYS A 415 -34.99 20.83 3.86
CA LYS A 415 -34.79 22.27 3.69
C LYS A 415 -35.87 23.02 4.45
N ILE A 416 -35.47 23.88 5.39
CA ILE A 416 -36.38 24.73 6.19
C ILE A 416 -35.80 26.14 6.10
N ASP A 417 -36.60 27.10 5.64
CA ASP A 417 -36.21 28.51 5.48
C ASP A 417 -34.89 28.70 4.72
N GLY A 418 -34.72 27.95 3.62
CA GLY A 418 -33.53 28.01 2.76
C GLY A 418 -32.28 27.33 3.32
N LYS A 419 -32.34 26.68 4.49
CA LYS A 419 -31.21 25.97 5.13
C LYS A 419 -31.39 24.48 5.15
N VAL A 420 -30.29 23.72 5.17
CA VAL A 420 -30.33 22.28 5.42
C VAL A 420 -30.38 22.02 6.93
N VAL A 421 -31.45 21.36 7.40
CA VAL A 421 -31.64 21.02 8.80
C VAL A 421 -31.74 19.51 8.95
N VAL A 422 -30.89 18.93 9.80
CA VAL A 422 -31.00 17.52 10.18
C VAL A 422 -32.19 17.35 11.13
N THR A 423 -33.14 16.48 10.77
CA THR A 423 -34.42 16.32 11.47
C THR A 423 -34.52 15.03 12.28
N ASP A 424 -33.68 14.03 12.00
CA ASP A 424 -33.72 12.72 12.69
C ASP A 424 -32.37 11.99 12.58
N TRP A 425 -31.70 11.82 13.72
CA TRP A 425 -30.42 11.12 13.84
C TRP A 425 -30.58 9.60 14.04
N THR A 426 -31.80 9.10 14.26
CA THR A 426 -32.05 7.69 14.61
C THR A 426 -31.48 6.69 13.60
N PRO A 427 -31.60 6.89 12.26
CA PRO A 427 -30.99 5.98 11.30
C PRO A 427 -29.46 5.94 11.39
N PHE A 428 -28.84 7.11 11.60
CA PHE A 428 -27.40 7.24 11.74
C PHE A 428 -26.92 6.51 13.01
N ASP A 429 -27.52 6.83 14.16
CA ASP A 429 -27.14 6.23 15.45
C ASP A 429 -27.25 4.70 15.43
N LYS A 430 -28.37 4.17 14.91
CA LYS A 430 -28.58 2.73 14.80
C LYS A 430 -27.51 2.05 13.93
N SER A 431 -27.12 2.70 12.84
CA SER A 431 -26.04 2.18 11.98
C SER A 431 -24.67 2.28 12.64
N MET A 432 -24.41 3.35 13.39
CA MET A 432 -23.17 3.53 14.14
C MET A 432 -23.04 2.50 15.24
N GLU A 433 -24.09 2.22 16.02
CA GLU A 433 -24.09 1.16 17.03
C GLU A 433 -23.67 -0.19 16.45
N LYS A 434 -24.22 -0.56 15.29
CA LYS A 434 -23.80 -1.79 14.59
C LYS A 434 -22.31 -1.73 14.20
N LEU A 435 -21.87 -0.65 13.57
CA LEU A 435 -20.50 -0.51 13.08
C LEU A 435 -19.45 -0.53 14.21
N LEU A 436 -19.78 0.07 15.35
CA LEU A 436 -18.94 0.09 16.53
C LEU A 436 -18.93 -1.26 17.26
N ASN A 437 -20.09 -1.89 17.44
CA ASN A 437 -20.20 -3.13 18.21
C ASN A 437 -19.69 -4.34 17.43
N ASP A 438 -19.99 -4.43 16.14
CA ASP A 438 -19.70 -5.63 15.36
C ASP A 438 -18.28 -5.63 14.79
N TYR A 439 -17.69 -4.45 14.55
CA TYR A 439 -16.41 -4.32 13.85
C TYR A 439 -15.39 -3.40 14.54
N ASN A 440 -15.77 -2.70 15.62
CA ASN A 440 -14.89 -1.77 16.34
C ASN A 440 -14.21 -0.71 15.45
N PHE A 441 -14.85 -0.33 14.33
CA PHE A 441 -14.35 0.73 13.47
C PHE A 441 -14.39 2.09 14.19
N SER A 442 -13.43 2.95 13.91
CA SER A 442 -13.30 4.27 14.52
C SER A 442 -13.06 5.40 13.52
N ASN A 443 -13.00 5.09 12.23
CA ASN A 443 -12.86 6.05 11.14
C ASN A 443 -13.99 5.83 10.14
N PHE A 444 -14.76 6.88 9.85
CA PHE A 444 -15.90 6.82 8.94
C PHE A 444 -15.94 8.01 7.98
N GLY A 445 -16.39 7.76 6.75
CA GLY A 445 -16.77 8.85 5.86
C GLY A 445 -18.02 9.54 6.39
N ILE A 446 -18.09 10.87 6.32
CA ILE A 446 -19.31 11.61 6.68
C ILE A 446 -20.46 11.15 5.75
N PRO A 447 -21.60 10.69 6.31
CA PRO A 447 -22.76 10.31 5.51
C PRO A 447 -23.27 11.48 4.66
N ILE A 448 -23.91 11.17 3.53
CA ILE A 448 -24.44 12.13 2.54
C ILE A 448 -23.35 12.86 1.75
N LEU A 449 -22.30 13.38 2.39
CA LEU A 449 -21.18 14.04 1.72
C LEU A 449 -20.39 13.03 0.90
N ARG A 450 -20.11 13.34 -0.37
CA ARG A 450 -19.48 12.41 -1.33
C ARG A 450 -18.21 13.00 -1.89
N THR A 451 -17.30 12.13 -2.31
CA THR A 451 -16.18 12.50 -3.17
C THR A 451 -16.71 13.19 -4.43
N ILE A 452 -16.10 14.29 -4.84
CA ILE A 452 -16.60 15.17 -5.92
C ILE A 452 -15.73 15.17 -7.18
N GLY A 453 -14.64 14.41 -7.18
CA GLY A 453 -13.80 14.15 -8.35
C GLY A 453 -12.70 13.15 -8.06
N ASP A 454 -12.00 12.74 -9.11
CA ASP A 454 -10.81 11.88 -9.05
C ASP A 454 -9.66 12.45 -9.91
N ASN A 455 -8.59 11.68 -10.14
CA ASN A 455 -7.47 12.03 -11.04
C ASN A 455 -7.90 12.35 -12.48
N SER A 456 -9.10 11.95 -12.90
CA SER A 456 -9.65 12.35 -14.20
C SER A 456 -10.30 13.73 -14.17
N GLY A 457 -10.46 14.35 -13.00
CA GLY A 457 -11.07 15.67 -12.81
C GLY A 457 -12.44 15.60 -12.15
N TRP A 458 -13.27 16.63 -12.35
CA TRP A 458 -14.55 16.75 -11.65
C TRP A 458 -15.52 15.65 -12.07
N PHE A 459 -16.21 15.09 -11.10
CA PHE A 459 -17.27 14.15 -11.34
C PHE A 459 -18.48 14.80 -12.00
N LYS A 460 -19.06 14.15 -13.01
CA LYS A 460 -20.30 14.62 -13.61
C LYS A 460 -21.47 14.51 -12.64
N SER A 461 -22.11 15.64 -12.41
CA SER A 461 -23.50 15.65 -11.95
C SER A 461 -24.37 14.95 -13.00
N PRO A 462 -25.43 14.21 -12.63
CA PRO A 462 -26.48 13.94 -13.60
C PRO A 462 -26.85 15.29 -14.19
N GLY A 463 -26.67 15.45 -15.50
CA GLY A 463 -26.88 16.74 -16.13
C GLY A 463 -28.30 17.21 -15.85
N ARG A 464 -28.57 18.48 -16.11
CA ARG A 464 -29.93 19.07 -16.08
C ARG A 464 -31.00 18.26 -16.87
N LYS A 465 -30.63 17.19 -17.61
CA LYS A 465 -31.52 16.28 -18.37
C LYS A 465 -31.02 14.82 -18.59
N THR A 466 -30.24 14.16 -17.73
CA THR A 466 -29.86 12.74 -17.98
C THR A 466 -29.98 11.77 -16.80
N HIS A 467 -30.79 10.72 -16.96
CA HIS A 467 -31.11 9.66 -15.98
C HIS A 467 -30.12 8.47 -15.94
N LYS A 468 -28.85 8.64 -16.32
CA LYS A 468 -27.87 7.54 -16.27
C LYS A 468 -26.94 7.67 -15.06
N ARG A 469 -26.70 6.55 -14.37
CA ARG A 469 -25.61 6.41 -13.39
C ARG A 469 -24.29 6.77 -14.08
N TRP A 470 -23.68 7.87 -13.63
CA TRP A 470 -22.25 8.12 -13.54
C TRP A 470 -21.38 7.54 -14.67
N SER A 471 -21.11 8.36 -15.69
CA SER A 471 -20.00 8.11 -16.61
C SER A 471 -18.72 8.74 -16.05
N ARG A 472 -17.59 8.02 -16.13
CA ARG A 472 -16.21 8.51 -15.91
C ARG A 472 -15.85 9.58 -16.93
N THR A 473 -16.49 10.73 -16.87
CA THR A 473 -16.27 11.79 -17.84
C THR A 473 -16.12 13.09 -17.08
N VAL A 474 -14.99 13.75 -17.34
CA VAL A 474 -14.54 15.00 -16.74
C VAL A 474 -15.58 16.11 -16.97
N GLY A 475 -15.97 16.82 -15.91
CA GLY A 475 -16.60 18.14 -16.01
C GLY A 475 -15.54 19.24 -15.89
N SER A 476 -15.77 20.42 -16.47
CA SER A 476 -14.89 21.59 -16.30
C SER A 476 -15.16 22.37 -15.01
N GLU A 477 -16.19 22.00 -14.25
CA GLU A 477 -16.72 22.74 -13.11
C GLU A 477 -17.10 21.79 -11.96
N PRO A 478 -17.11 22.28 -10.70
CA PRO A 478 -17.55 21.50 -9.54
C PRO A 478 -18.97 20.93 -9.69
N PRO A 479 -19.26 19.72 -9.15
CA PRO A 479 -20.58 19.12 -9.29
C PRO A 479 -21.63 19.75 -8.38
N ALA A 480 -22.87 19.28 -8.55
CA ALA A 480 -23.96 19.57 -7.65
C ALA A 480 -23.73 18.95 -6.27
N THR A 481 -24.16 19.65 -5.22
CA THR A 481 -24.08 19.13 -3.86
C THR A 481 -25.15 18.04 -3.63
N PRO A 482 -24.99 17.18 -2.61
CA PRO A 482 -26.04 16.21 -2.23
C PRO A 482 -27.39 16.85 -1.87
N PHE A 483 -27.42 18.16 -1.64
CA PHE A 483 -28.60 18.93 -1.26
C PHE A 483 -29.18 19.73 -2.43
N GLY A 484 -28.60 19.65 -3.64
CA GLY A 484 -28.90 20.53 -4.77
C GLY A 484 -27.96 21.75 -4.84
N GLY A 485 -28.06 22.57 -5.89
CA GLY A 485 -27.10 23.67 -6.14
C GLY A 485 -25.69 23.14 -6.37
N TYR A 486 -24.70 24.02 -6.55
CA TYR A 486 -23.31 23.63 -6.86
C TYR A 486 -22.33 24.05 -5.75
N TYR A 487 -21.17 23.37 -5.66
CA TYR A 487 -20.16 23.67 -4.61
C TYR A 487 -19.51 25.04 -4.75
N ASP A 488 -19.50 25.61 -5.95
CA ASP A 488 -19.01 26.94 -6.28
C ASP A 488 -20.10 28.03 -6.20
N GLU A 489 -21.34 27.66 -5.95
CA GLU A 489 -22.45 28.59 -5.71
C GLU A 489 -22.67 28.83 -4.21
N PRO A 490 -22.93 30.08 -3.76
CA PRO A 490 -23.14 30.40 -2.35
C PRO A 490 -24.25 29.58 -1.66
N GLU A 491 -25.33 29.27 -2.37
CA GLU A 491 -26.45 28.51 -1.84
C GLU A 491 -26.08 27.02 -1.67
N GLY A 492 -25.42 26.42 -2.67
CA GLY A 492 -25.01 25.02 -2.63
C GLY A 492 -23.96 24.76 -1.55
N ILE A 493 -22.88 25.55 -1.51
CA ILE A 493 -21.87 25.43 -0.45
C ILE A 493 -22.45 25.75 0.93
N GLY A 494 -23.38 26.70 1.02
CA GLY A 494 -24.11 27.03 2.24
C GLY A 494 -24.86 25.83 2.83
N TRP A 495 -25.53 25.04 1.99
CA TRP A 495 -26.19 23.80 2.42
C TRP A 495 -25.23 22.71 2.90
N VAL A 496 -24.07 22.59 2.26
CA VAL A 496 -23.02 21.66 2.73
C VAL A 496 -22.49 22.11 4.09
N ILE A 497 -22.28 23.42 4.28
CA ILE A 497 -21.86 24.01 5.54
C ILE A 497 -22.90 23.79 6.64
N ASP A 498 -24.19 24.03 6.37
CA ASP A 498 -25.28 23.81 7.33
C ASP A 498 -25.27 22.37 7.85
N TYR A 499 -25.20 21.40 6.94
CA TYR A 499 -25.12 19.98 7.31
C TYR A 499 -23.83 19.66 8.07
N ALA A 500 -22.67 20.12 7.60
CA ALA A 500 -21.38 19.85 8.22
C ALA A 500 -21.30 20.42 9.64
N LYS A 501 -21.87 21.60 9.91
CA LYS A 501 -21.98 22.17 11.27
C LYS A 501 -22.82 21.29 12.18
N ALA A 502 -24.03 20.93 11.73
CA ALA A 502 -24.92 20.07 12.51
C ALA A 502 -24.28 18.71 12.81
N PHE A 503 -23.64 18.10 11.80
CA PHE A 503 -22.99 16.80 11.92
C PHE A 503 -21.78 16.84 12.85
N THR A 504 -20.85 17.76 12.64
CA THR A 504 -19.62 17.85 13.44
C THR A 504 -19.92 18.15 14.91
N ALA A 505 -20.87 19.03 15.21
CA ALA A 505 -21.31 19.29 16.58
C ALA A 505 -21.92 18.04 17.23
N TYR A 506 -22.82 17.35 16.51
CA TYR A 506 -23.50 16.16 17.02
C TYR A 506 -22.53 15.01 17.32
N VAL A 507 -21.62 14.68 16.39
CA VAL A 507 -20.68 13.57 16.60
C VAL A 507 -19.59 13.89 17.61
N LYS A 508 -19.20 15.16 17.76
CA LYS A 508 -18.23 15.58 18.79
C LYS A 508 -18.77 15.36 20.20
N GLU A 509 -20.07 15.56 20.41
CA GLU A 509 -20.73 15.31 21.69
C GLU A 509 -20.99 13.81 21.90
N LYS A 510 -21.57 13.13 20.91
CA LYS A 510 -22.06 11.75 21.06
C LYS A 510 -20.99 10.68 20.86
N TYR A 511 -20.00 10.94 20.01
CA TYR A 511 -18.97 9.99 19.59
C TYR A 511 -17.56 10.63 19.62
N PRO A 512 -17.10 11.14 20.78
CA PRO A 512 -15.88 11.95 20.88
C PRO A 512 -14.59 11.22 20.44
N ASP A 513 -14.58 9.88 20.54
CA ASP A 513 -13.43 9.03 20.18
C ASP A 513 -13.47 8.52 18.73
N ILE A 514 -14.46 8.93 17.94
CA ILE A 514 -14.68 8.46 16.57
C ILE A 514 -14.35 9.57 15.57
N ASN A 515 -13.58 9.23 14.55
CA ASN A 515 -13.19 10.16 13.51
C ASN A 515 -14.16 10.10 12.33
N PHE A 516 -14.62 11.28 11.89
CA PHE A 516 -15.43 11.42 10.69
C PHE A 516 -14.73 12.29 9.68
N TYR A 517 -14.53 11.76 8.48
CA TYR A 517 -13.79 12.39 7.39
C TYR A 517 -14.72 12.75 6.24
N TYR A 518 -14.66 14.00 5.80
CA TYR A 518 -15.14 14.35 4.48
C TYR A 518 -14.05 14.00 3.45
N TYR A 519 -14.11 12.78 2.90
CA TYR A 519 -13.32 12.38 1.73
C TYR A 519 -13.82 13.18 0.52
N LEU A 520 -13.24 14.36 0.31
CA LEU A 520 -13.75 15.35 -0.63
C LEU A 520 -13.32 15.02 -2.05
N TYR A 521 -12.06 14.64 -2.24
CA TYR A 521 -11.48 14.47 -3.57
C TYR A 521 -10.43 13.36 -3.59
N ASP A 522 -10.43 12.56 -4.65
CA ASP A 522 -9.48 11.46 -4.86
C ASP A 522 -8.39 11.89 -5.85
N GLU A 523 -7.13 11.65 -5.56
CA GLU A 523 -5.98 11.97 -6.43
C GLU A 523 -6.12 13.31 -7.20
N VAL A 524 -6.25 14.43 -6.49
CA VAL A 524 -6.56 15.76 -7.07
C VAL A 524 -5.57 16.11 -8.19
N PRO A 525 -6.03 16.27 -9.45
CA PRO A 525 -5.17 16.65 -10.55
C PRO A 525 -4.81 18.14 -10.49
N PHE A 526 -3.71 18.51 -11.14
CA PHE A 526 -3.15 19.86 -11.01
C PHE A 526 -4.16 20.97 -11.37
N ASP A 527 -4.87 20.79 -12.48
CA ASP A 527 -5.82 21.74 -13.06
C ASP A 527 -7.08 21.97 -12.22
N VAL A 528 -7.32 21.13 -11.22
CA VAL A 528 -8.46 21.25 -10.31
C VAL A 528 -8.14 22.09 -9.08
N TYR A 529 -6.87 22.25 -8.70
CA TYR A 529 -6.49 22.88 -7.43
C TYR A 529 -7.05 24.29 -7.24
N GLU A 530 -6.92 25.15 -8.25
CA GLU A 530 -7.36 26.55 -8.14
C GLU A 530 -8.87 26.66 -7.88
N ALA A 531 -9.67 25.79 -8.51
CA ALA A 531 -11.12 25.77 -8.33
C ALA A 531 -11.55 25.06 -7.03
N LEU A 532 -10.77 24.09 -6.54
CA LEU A 532 -11.03 23.38 -5.29
C LEU A 532 -10.68 24.21 -4.05
N ALA A 533 -9.64 25.07 -4.13
CA ALA A 533 -9.14 25.82 -2.99
C ALA A 533 -10.20 26.74 -2.32
N PRO A 534 -11.03 27.52 -3.05
CA PRO A 534 -12.09 28.32 -2.45
C PRO A 534 -13.17 27.48 -1.73
N ILE A 535 -13.47 26.28 -2.23
CA ILE A 535 -14.44 25.36 -1.61
C ILE A 535 -13.89 24.86 -0.28
N VAL A 536 -12.65 24.38 -0.28
CA VAL A 536 -11.98 23.89 0.94
C VAL A 536 -11.85 25.00 1.97
N LYS A 537 -11.44 26.21 1.55
CA LYS A 537 -11.33 27.37 2.43
C LYS A 537 -12.66 27.70 3.11
N GLN A 538 -13.74 27.83 2.34
CA GLN A 538 -15.07 28.14 2.88
C GLN A 538 -15.55 27.10 3.89
N LEU A 539 -15.34 25.81 3.60
CA LEU A 539 -15.72 24.73 4.52
C LEU A 539 -14.92 24.79 5.81
N THR A 540 -13.60 24.99 5.74
CA THR A 540 -12.73 25.02 6.91
C THR A 540 -12.94 26.25 7.78
N GLU A 541 -13.16 27.43 7.19
CA GLU A 541 -13.49 28.65 7.94
C GLU A 541 -14.88 28.55 8.60
N ALA A 542 -15.87 28.01 7.89
CA ALA A 542 -17.22 27.90 8.41
C ALA A 542 -17.39 26.76 9.42
N VAL A 543 -16.63 25.67 9.29
CA VAL A 543 -16.73 24.47 10.13
C VAL A 543 -15.33 24.02 10.58
N PRO A 544 -14.70 24.73 11.53
CA PRO A 544 -13.32 24.47 11.91
C PRO A 544 -13.05 23.07 12.43
N ASP A 545 -14.05 22.33 12.93
CA ASP A 545 -13.91 20.95 13.41
C ASP A 545 -13.99 19.90 12.28
N LEU A 546 -14.44 20.26 11.06
CA LEU A 546 -14.57 19.35 9.93
C LEU A 546 -13.21 18.79 9.48
N LYS A 547 -13.07 17.47 9.43
CA LYS A 547 -11.88 16.79 8.87
C LYS A 547 -12.05 16.55 7.38
N ILE A 548 -11.49 17.43 6.55
CA ILE A 548 -11.48 17.26 5.10
C ILE A 548 -10.26 16.42 4.71
N MET A 549 -10.50 15.32 4.00
CA MET A 549 -9.48 14.44 3.44
C MET A 549 -9.39 14.63 1.93
N LEU A 550 -8.17 14.86 1.46
CA LEU A 550 -7.79 14.85 0.05
C LEU A 550 -6.73 13.76 -0.16
N VAL A 551 -6.88 12.99 -1.23
CA VAL A 551 -5.77 12.19 -1.76
C VAL A 551 -5.10 13.05 -2.83
N ALA A 552 -3.81 13.33 -2.67
CA ALA A 552 -3.10 14.28 -3.53
C ALA A 552 -1.62 13.91 -3.61
N SER A 553 -1.02 14.13 -4.78
CA SER A 553 0.43 14.29 -4.87
C SER A 553 0.84 15.58 -4.16
N TYR A 554 2.02 15.64 -3.53
CA TYR A 554 2.48 16.89 -2.93
C TYR A 554 2.95 17.88 -3.99
N TYR A 555 2.34 19.07 -4.04
CA TYR A 555 2.64 20.14 -4.99
C TYR A 555 3.26 21.38 -4.31
N GLY A 556 4.17 21.17 -3.35
CA GLY A 556 4.78 22.31 -2.64
C GLY A 556 3.80 23.07 -1.75
N ASP A 557 4.01 24.38 -1.66
CA ASP A 557 3.15 25.34 -0.97
C ASP A 557 1.80 25.60 -1.67
N MET A 558 1.53 24.92 -2.81
CA MET A 558 0.30 25.12 -3.61
C MET A 558 -0.85 24.22 -3.22
N LEU A 559 -0.57 23.13 -2.50
CA LEU A 559 -1.64 22.59 -1.65
C LEU A 559 -2.01 23.72 -0.67
N PRO A 560 -3.24 23.84 -0.20
CA PRO A 560 -3.52 24.68 0.94
C PRO A 560 -3.23 23.85 2.21
N PRO A 561 -1.96 23.72 2.69
CA PRO A 561 -1.69 23.00 3.94
C PRO A 561 -2.40 23.68 5.13
N TYR A 562 -2.88 24.91 4.93
CA TYR A 562 -3.65 25.69 5.90
C TYR A 562 -5.15 25.36 5.95
N HIS A 563 -5.70 24.59 4.99
CA HIS A 563 -7.16 24.38 4.92
C HIS A 563 -7.62 22.92 4.83
N THR A 564 -6.71 21.95 4.64
CA THR A 564 -7.05 20.53 4.80
C THR A 564 -6.37 19.94 6.03
N LYS A 565 -7.13 19.12 6.78
CA LYS A 565 -6.61 18.49 7.99
C LYS A 565 -5.92 17.16 7.71
N VAL A 566 -6.19 16.56 6.54
CA VAL A 566 -5.77 15.20 6.20
C VAL A 566 -5.33 15.12 4.75
N ALA A 567 -4.09 14.71 4.51
CA ALA A 567 -3.58 14.40 3.17
C ALA A 567 -3.11 12.95 3.11
N SER A 568 -3.53 12.23 2.07
CA SER A 568 -3.02 10.89 1.74
C SER A 568 -1.98 11.02 0.63
N MET A 569 -0.73 10.71 0.91
CA MET A 569 0.40 10.96 0.01
C MET A 569 1.20 9.69 -0.29
N ASN A 570 1.94 9.68 -1.40
CA ASN A 570 2.98 8.68 -1.63
C ASN A 570 4.18 8.94 -0.68
N GLY A 571 4.95 7.90 -0.32
CA GLY A 571 6.00 8.02 0.70
C GLY A 571 7.06 9.10 0.42
N GLN A 572 7.34 9.41 -0.85
CA GLN A 572 8.30 10.45 -1.27
C GLN A 572 7.82 11.87 -0.89
N SER A 573 6.54 12.14 -1.04
CA SER A 573 5.91 13.44 -0.76
C SER A 573 5.96 13.88 0.71
N VAL A 574 6.11 12.92 1.63
CA VAL A 574 6.04 13.14 3.10
C VAL A 574 7.25 13.93 3.63
N ARG A 575 8.35 13.99 2.86
CA ARG A 575 9.58 14.70 3.21
C ARG A 575 9.51 16.22 3.07
N SER A 576 8.43 16.74 2.54
CA SER A 576 8.39 18.13 2.12
C SER A 576 8.43 19.11 3.30
N PRO A 577 9.47 19.96 3.43
CA PRO A 577 9.43 21.10 4.36
C PRO A 577 8.22 21.99 4.01
N GLY A 578 7.46 22.39 5.03
CA GLY A 578 6.18 23.09 4.88
C GLY A 578 4.93 22.24 5.09
N ASN A 579 5.07 20.92 5.28
CA ASN A 579 3.95 20.04 5.61
C ASN A 579 3.37 20.39 7.00
N ASN A 580 2.27 21.14 7.01
CA ASN A 580 1.54 21.57 8.21
C ASN A 580 0.22 20.79 8.41
N TYR A 581 0.03 19.65 7.74
CA TYR A 581 -1.18 18.85 7.95
C TYR A 581 -1.28 18.38 9.40
N GLN A 582 -2.47 18.51 9.97
CA GLN A 582 -2.76 17.97 11.31
C GLN A 582 -2.67 16.44 11.32
N GLU A 583 -3.01 15.79 10.19
CA GLU A 583 -2.96 14.36 9.99
C GLU A 583 -2.32 14.04 8.63
N CYS A 584 -1.19 13.32 8.64
CA CYS A 584 -0.57 12.80 7.42
C CYS A 584 -0.92 11.32 7.26
N TRP A 585 -1.54 10.95 6.14
CA TRP A 585 -1.90 9.58 5.79
C TRP A 585 -1.05 9.10 4.61
N PHE A 586 -0.79 7.81 4.58
CA PHE A 586 0.03 7.15 3.57
C PHE A 586 -0.86 6.41 2.59
N TYR A 587 -0.82 6.79 1.32
CA TYR A 587 -1.57 6.11 0.28
C TYR A 587 -0.85 4.85 -0.18
N GLN A 588 -1.66 3.82 -0.51
CA GLN A 588 -1.21 2.52 -0.98
C GLN A 588 -0.42 1.76 0.09
N PHE A 589 -1.16 1.34 1.14
CA PHE A 589 -0.63 0.47 2.17
C PHE A 589 0.09 -0.73 1.54
N GLN A 590 1.41 -0.79 1.71
CA GLN A 590 2.24 -1.69 0.92
C GLN A 590 2.04 -3.13 1.36
N SER A 591 2.06 -4.04 0.40
CA SER A 591 2.34 -5.46 0.62
C SER A 591 3.07 -5.99 -0.61
N SER A 592 3.54 -7.22 -0.56
CA SER A 592 4.12 -7.88 -1.72
C SER A 592 3.88 -9.38 -1.64
N LEU A 593 3.62 -9.99 -2.80
CA LEU A 593 3.68 -11.45 -2.95
C LEU A 593 5.09 -11.92 -3.28
N ASP A 594 6.02 -11.00 -3.51
CA ASP A 594 7.42 -11.35 -3.73
C ASP A 594 8.01 -11.93 -2.44
N PRO A 595 8.48 -13.19 -2.45
CA PRO A 595 9.09 -13.79 -1.27
C PRO A 595 10.35 -13.04 -0.83
N ALA A 596 10.99 -12.25 -1.70
CA ALA A 596 12.10 -11.38 -1.34
C ALA A 596 11.65 -10.14 -0.54
N CYS A 597 10.37 -9.78 -0.55
CA CYS A 597 9.80 -8.63 0.17
C CYS A 597 8.89 -9.07 1.32
N PHE A 598 9.25 -10.16 2.00
CA PHE A 598 8.43 -10.85 2.99
C PHE A 598 8.04 -10.01 4.21
N LEU A 599 8.71 -8.87 4.49
CA LEU A 599 8.32 -7.95 5.56
C LEU A 599 7.58 -6.70 5.10
N SER A 600 7.41 -6.49 3.80
CA SER A 600 6.88 -5.24 3.23
C SER A 600 5.54 -4.79 3.82
N ALA A 601 4.65 -5.73 4.16
CA ALA A 601 3.36 -5.42 4.77
C ALA A 601 3.47 -5.05 6.26
N ARG A 602 4.29 -5.78 7.03
CA ARG A 602 4.49 -5.54 8.46
C ARG A 602 5.34 -4.30 8.74
N SER A 603 6.34 -4.02 7.92
CA SER A 603 7.23 -2.86 8.10
C SER A 603 6.59 -1.54 7.68
N TYR A 604 5.47 -1.55 6.94
CA TYR A 604 4.86 -0.33 6.44
C TYR A 604 4.37 0.62 7.56
N PRO A 605 3.69 0.17 8.62
CA PRO A 605 3.40 1.01 9.80
C PRO A 605 4.63 1.63 10.47
N TRP A 606 5.77 0.93 10.48
CA TRP A 606 7.02 1.50 11.00
C TRP A 606 7.49 2.68 10.14
N LYS A 607 7.37 2.59 8.81
CA LYS A 607 7.62 3.71 7.88
C LYS A 607 6.70 4.89 8.16
N ILE A 608 5.40 4.62 8.36
CA ILE A 608 4.42 5.65 8.74
C ILE A 608 4.84 6.32 10.05
N TYR A 609 5.20 5.54 11.06
CA TYR A 609 5.64 6.06 12.36
C TYR A 609 6.88 6.93 12.21
N THR A 610 7.93 6.47 11.52
CA THR A 610 9.19 7.21 11.31
C THR A 610 8.93 8.56 10.64
N ALA A 611 7.99 8.60 9.70
CA ALA A 611 7.61 9.82 8.98
C ALA A 611 6.67 10.77 9.73
N ASN A 612 6.34 10.48 11.00
CA ASN A 612 5.33 11.21 11.77
C ASN A 612 3.93 11.15 11.12
N GLY A 613 3.65 10.05 10.42
CA GLY A 613 2.35 9.74 9.86
C GLY A 613 1.36 9.27 10.93
N THR A 614 0.08 9.44 10.62
CA THR A 614 -1.06 9.15 11.51
C THR A 614 -2.04 8.13 10.93
N GLY A 615 -1.93 7.84 9.63
CA GLY A 615 -2.80 6.85 9.01
C GLY A 615 -2.30 6.24 7.71
N GLY A 616 -3.01 5.23 7.24
CA GLY A 616 -2.72 4.49 6.01
C GLY A 616 -3.99 4.15 5.23
N LEU A 617 -3.91 4.23 3.90
CA LEU A 617 -5.02 4.00 2.99
C LEU A 617 -4.67 2.90 1.99
N LEU A 618 -5.61 1.99 1.73
CA LEU A 618 -5.53 0.98 0.68
C LEU A 618 -6.75 1.08 -0.24
N TRP A 619 -6.49 1.22 -1.54
CA TRP A 619 -7.51 1.52 -2.56
C TRP A 619 -8.46 0.35 -2.87
N SER A 620 -8.10 -0.89 -2.51
CA SER A 620 -9.02 -2.04 -2.51
C SER A 620 -8.43 -3.22 -1.74
N THR A 621 -9.29 -4.05 -1.19
CA THR A 621 -8.96 -5.36 -0.58
C THR A 621 -9.50 -6.55 -1.38
N LEU A 622 -10.52 -6.31 -2.23
CA LEU A 622 -11.30 -7.31 -2.96
C LEU A 622 -11.12 -7.17 -4.49
N HIS A 623 -9.97 -6.67 -4.95
CA HIS A 623 -9.79 -6.40 -6.37
C HIS A 623 -9.67 -7.70 -7.20
N CYS A 624 -10.53 -7.85 -8.21
CA CYS A 624 -10.46 -8.93 -9.22
C CYS A 624 -10.54 -8.38 -10.66
N GLY A 625 -9.99 -7.17 -10.87
CA GLY A 625 -10.05 -6.47 -12.15
C GLY A 625 -11.35 -5.71 -12.39
N SER A 626 -11.59 -5.28 -13.62
CA SER A 626 -12.83 -4.58 -14.00
C SER A 626 -13.21 -4.78 -15.47
N GLY A 627 -14.52 -4.82 -15.77
CA GLY A 627 -15.03 -4.95 -17.15
C GLY A 627 -14.60 -6.25 -17.84
N GLU A 628 -13.98 -6.14 -19.01
CA GLU A 628 -13.37 -7.27 -19.76
C GLU A 628 -12.01 -7.70 -19.17
N ASN A 629 -11.46 -6.90 -18.26
CA ASN A 629 -10.19 -7.15 -17.59
C ASN A 629 -10.35 -7.81 -16.21
N THR A 630 -11.43 -8.56 -15.99
CA THR A 630 -11.55 -9.39 -14.77
C THR A 630 -10.63 -10.60 -14.85
N PHE A 631 -10.17 -11.08 -13.69
CA PHE A 631 -9.31 -12.25 -13.54
C PHE A 631 -9.74 -13.08 -12.32
N ASP A 632 -9.48 -14.39 -12.35
CA ASP A 632 -9.67 -15.27 -11.18
C ASP A 632 -8.47 -15.11 -10.24
N PRO A 633 -8.67 -14.62 -9.00
CA PRO A 633 -7.57 -14.41 -8.06
C PRO A 633 -6.88 -15.71 -7.61
N TRP A 634 -7.52 -16.88 -7.77
CA TRP A 634 -6.91 -18.17 -7.43
C TRP A 634 -5.95 -18.68 -8.51
N THR A 635 -6.27 -18.46 -9.79
CA THR A 635 -5.59 -19.11 -10.91
C THR A 635 -4.87 -18.16 -11.87
N GLU A 636 -5.25 -16.88 -11.89
CA GLU A 636 -4.83 -15.88 -12.89
C GLU A 636 -4.40 -14.55 -12.24
N LEU A 637 -3.81 -14.61 -11.05
CA LEU A 637 -3.41 -13.43 -10.32
C LEU A 637 -2.35 -12.66 -11.11
N GLY A 638 -2.57 -11.35 -11.30
CA GLY A 638 -1.62 -10.47 -11.96
C GLY A 638 -1.72 -10.35 -13.50
N THR A 639 -2.58 -11.14 -14.16
CA THR A 639 -2.68 -11.19 -15.65
C THR A 639 -2.95 -9.86 -16.36
N LYS A 640 -3.55 -8.86 -15.68
CA LYS A 640 -4.02 -7.62 -16.34
C LYS A 640 -3.75 -6.34 -15.55
N TYR A 641 -3.28 -6.44 -14.31
CA TYR A 641 -2.96 -5.31 -13.45
C TYR A 641 -1.63 -5.56 -12.74
N GLU A 642 -0.79 -4.54 -12.70
CA GLU A 642 0.59 -4.63 -12.22
C GLU A 642 0.72 -4.85 -10.71
N ASN A 643 -0.40 -4.98 -9.96
CA ASN A 643 -0.34 -4.95 -8.51
C ASN A 643 -1.35 -5.87 -7.77
N PRO A 644 -0.93 -7.10 -7.35
CA PRO A 644 -1.75 -7.98 -6.51
C PRO A 644 -1.93 -7.48 -5.06
N VAL A 645 -1.32 -6.35 -4.68
CA VAL A 645 -1.46 -5.72 -3.34
C VAL A 645 -2.92 -5.45 -2.97
N ALA A 646 -3.78 -5.22 -3.96
CA ALA A 646 -5.19 -4.88 -3.74
C ALA A 646 -6.15 -6.08 -3.71
N THR A 647 -5.60 -7.30 -3.84
CA THR A 647 -6.31 -8.57 -3.66
C THR A 647 -5.82 -9.19 -2.35
N LEU A 648 -6.32 -8.69 -1.22
CA LEU A 648 -6.00 -9.24 0.11
C LEU A 648 -6.99 -10.30 0.56
N PHE A 649 -8.23 -10.19 0.09
CA PHE A 649 -9.31 -11.10 0.41
C PHE A 649 -9.73 -11.84 -0.85
N TYR A 650 -9.55 -13.15 -0.85
CA TYR A 650 -9.90 -14.07 -1.92
C TYR A 650 -11.39 -14.46 -1.82
N PRO A 651 -12.07 -14.73 -2.95
CA PRO A 651 -13.37 -15.39 -2.99
C PRO A 651 -13.32 -16.77 -2.29
N PRO A 652 -14.47 -17.35 -1.91
CA PRO A 652 -14.52 -18.66 -1.27
C PRO A 652 -13.73 -19.73 -2.01
N TYR A 653 -12.93 -20.49 -1.26
CA TYR A 653 -12.08 -21.55 -1.84
C TYR A 653 -12.94 -22.62 -2.49
N GLN A 654 -12.69 -22.89 -3.79
CA GLN A 654 -13.47 -23.84 -4.59
C GLN A 654 -14.99 -23.54 -4.56
N GLY A 655 -15.38 -22.27 -4.34
CA GLY A 655 -16.77 -21.84 -4.25
C GLY A 655 -17.48 -22.21 -2.93
N ASN A 656 -16.76 -22.73 -1.94
CA ASN A 656 -17.31 -23.12 -0.64
C ASN A 656 -16.76 -22.24 0.49
N GLY A 657 -17.61 -21.94 1.48
CA GLY A 657 -17.23 -21.17 2.67
C GLY A 657 -17.39 -19.66 2.49
N GLY A 658 -16.56 -18.91 3.22
CA GLY A 658 -16.59 -17.45 3.30
C GLY A 658 -15.48 -16.75 2.54
N VAL A 659 -15.38 -15.44 2.71
CA VAL A 659 -14.24 -14.64 2.23
C VAL A 659 -12.95 -15.16 2.87
N VAL A 660 -11.91 -15.36 2.06
CA VAL A 660 -10.64 -15.98 2.50
C VAL A 660 -9.54 -14.91 2.62
N PRO A 661 -8.94 -14.70 3.79
CA PRO A 661 -7.86 -13.73 3.93
C PRO A 661 -6.52 -14.20 3.34
N SER A 662 -5.61 -13.25 3.12
CA SER A 662 -4.22 -13.53 2.73
C SER A 662 -3.25 -13.53 3.91
N LEU A 663 -2.10 -14.18 3.73
CA LEU A 663 -0.95 -14.11 4.63
C LEU A 663 -0.47 -12.65 4.76
N ARG A 664 -0.46 -11.90 3.65
CA ARG A 664 -0.15 -10.45 3.65
C ARG A 664 -1.10 -9.65 4.55
N ALA A 665 -2.38 -9.98 4.60
CA ALA A 665 -3.35 -9.31 5.47
C ALA A 665 -3.01 -9.51 6.96
N TRP A 666 -2.50 -10.67 7.34
CA TRP A 666 -2.06 -10.95 8.71
C TRP A 666 -0.78 -10.20 9.04
N GLN A 667 0.16 -10.08 8.09
CA GLN A 667 1.33 -9.22 8.29
C GLN A 667 0.96 -7.75 8.47
N MET A 668 -0.06 -7.25 7.76
CA MET A 668 -0.56 -5.88 7.95
C MET A 668 -1.11 -5.68 9.37
N ARG A 669 -1.81 -6.69 9.94
CA ARG A 669 -2.26 -6.66 11.34
C ARG A 669 -1.07 -6.53 12.28
N ASP A 670 -0.07 -7.40 12.13
CA ASP A 670 1.11 -7.40 13.00
C ASP A 670 1.81 -6.02 12.96
N GLY A 671 1.88 -5.39 11.78
CA GLY A 671 2.42 -4.04 11.66
C GLY A 671 1.55 -2.96 12.36
N ILE A 672 0.23 -3.08 12.28
CA ILE A 672 -0.70 -2.17 12.99
C ILE A 672 -0.53 -2.33 14.51
N GLU A 673 -0.33 -3.56 15.00
CA GLU A 673 -0.06 -3.85 16.41
C GLU A 673 1.33 -3.33 16.84
N ASP A 674 2.35 -3.51 16.01
CA ASP A 674 3.68 -2.93 16.23
C ASP A 674 3.61 -1.39 16.36
N PHE A 675 2.75 -0.72 15.58
CA PHE A 675 2.54 0.73 15.71
C PHE A 675 1.98 1.11 17.09
N ASP A 676 1.11 0.29 17.68
CA ASP A 676 0.60 0.51 19.04
C ASP A 676 1.73 0.40 20.07
N TYR A 677 2.67 -0.55 19.93
CA TYR A 677 3.88 -0.61 20.77
C TYR A 677 4.69 0.69 20.70
N LEU A 678 4.91 1.20 19.49
CA LEU A 678 5.65 2.45 19.27
C LEU A 678 4.95 3.65 19.93
N LYS A 679 3.63 3.77 19.78
CA LYS A 679 2.86 4.85 20.40
C LYS A 679 2.80 4.76 21.92
N LEU A 680 2.70 3.55 22.48
CA LEU A 680 2.76 3.37 23.93
C LEU A 680 4.13 3.78 24.48
N LEU A 681 5.22 3.41 23.79
CA LEU A 681 6.57 3.79 24.22
C LEU A 681 6.80 5.29 24.05
N GLU A 682 6.27 5.89 22.97
CA GLU A 682 6.30 7.34 22.75
C GLU A 682 5.62 8.09 23.90
N GLN A 683 4.49 7.61 24.41
CA GLN A 683 3.82 8.19 25.58
C GLN A 683 4.67 8.10 26.85
N LYS A 684 5.46 7.02 27.02
CA LYS A 684 6.31 6.80 28.21
C LYS A 684 7.65 7.53 28.15
N LYS A 685 8.24 7.69 26.96
CA LYS A 685 9.65 8.11 26.77
C LYS A 685 9.86 9.27 25.79
N GLY A 686 8.83 9.68 25.07
CA GLY A 686 8.90 10.69 24.02
C GLY A 686 9.34 10.12 22.66
N ARG A 687 8.96 10.82 21.59
CA ARG A 687 9.14 10.36 20.20
C ARG A 687 10.60 10.23 19.79
N GLU A 688 11.45 11.16 20.20
CA GLU A 688 12.89 11.14 19.87
C GLU A 688 13.56 9.87 20.41
N TYR A 689 13.21 9.44 21.63
CA TYR A 689 13.69 8.20 22.20
C TYR A 689 13.30 6.99 21.34
N VAL A 690 12.04 6.92 20.92
CA VAL A 690 11.55 5.82 20.07
C VAL A 690 12.25 5.83 18.72
N LEU A 691 12.41 6.99 18.07
CA LEU A 691 13.14 7.10 16.80
C LEU A 691 14.58 6.60 16.92
N ASN A 692 15.28 6.95 18.01
CA ASN A 692 16.62 6.42 18.28
C ASN A 692 16.61 4.91 18.53
N CYS A 693 15.56 4.38 19.17
CA CYS A 693 15.42 2.95 19.43
C CYS A 693 15.17 2.13 18.15
N ILE A 694 14.39 2.66 17.20
CA ILE A 694 14.03 1.95 15.96
C ILE A 694 15.02 2.19 14.81
N ALA A 695 15.92 3.18 14.93
CA ALA A 695 16.91 3.53 13.91
C ALA A 695 17.75 2.36 13.35
N PRO A 696 18.09 1.30 14.12
CA PRO A 696 18.78 0.14 13.57
C PRO A 696 17.95 -0.67 12.55
N PHE A 697 16.62 -0.62 12.65
CA PHE A 697 15.70 -1.27 11.70
C PHE A 697 15.29 -0.31 10.59
N ILE A 698 14.91 0.91 10.95
CA ILE A 698 14.47 1.94 10.01
C ILE A 698 14.87 3.32 10.50
N LYS A 699 15.68 4.02 9.71
CA LYS A 699 16.09 5.39 9.97
C LYS A 699 15.33 6.38 9.09
N ASP A 700 14.99 5.96 7.88
CA ASP A 700 14.36 6.80 6.88
C ASP A 700 13.05 6.17 6.37
N PRO A 701 11.94 6.91 6.29
CA PRO A 701 10.66 6.36 5.84
C PRO A 701 10.62 5.90 4.37
N LEU A 702 11.66 6.19 3.57
CA LEU A 702 11.81 5.63 2.22
C LEU A 702 12.51 4.28 2.19
N GLU A 703 13.12 3.85 3.30
CA GLU A 703 13.70 2.52 3.41
C GLU A 703 12.59 1.47 3.33
N ASN A 704 12.94 0.31 2.76
CA ASN A 704 12.11 -0.88 2.74
C ASN A 704 12.81 -1.94 3.60
N PRO A 705 12.80 -1.80 4.94
CA PRO A 705 13.52 -2.72 5.80
C PRO A 705 12.89 -4.11 5.70
N ASN A 706 13.75 -5.11 5.63
CA ASN A 706 13.39 -6.49 5.34
C ASN A 706 14.26 -7.47 6.16
N ASP A 707 14.62 -7.07 7.38
CA ASP A 707 15.35 -7.87 8.36
C ASP A 707 14.46 -8.15 9.58
N PHE A 708 13.99 -9.39 9.69
CA PHE A 708 13.10 -9.80 10.79
C PHE A 708 13.84 -9.95 12.12
N GLN A 709 15.14 -10.24 12.11
CA GLN A 709 15.91 -10.47 13.33
C GLN A 709 16.08 -9.15 14.07
N THR A 710 16.40 -8.09 13.32
CA THR A 710 16.44 -6.73 13.87
C THR A 710 15.06 -6.25 14.32
N LEU A 711 13.99 -6.53 13.55
CA LEU A 711 12.62 -6.21 13.95
C LEU A 711 12.27 -6.86 15.29
N ASP A 712 12.47 -8.17 15.43
CA ASP A 712 12.15 -8.92 16.65
C ASP A 712 12.94 -8.40 17.86
N ALA A 713 14.25 -8.16 17.68
CA ALA A 713 15.10 -7.66 18.75
C ALA A 713 14.64 -6.29 19.26
N ILE A 714 14.30 -5.39 18.34
CA ILE A 714 13.79 -4.05 18.69
C ILE A 714 12.41 -4.17 19.34
N ARG A 715 11.51 -4.98 18.78
CA ARG A 715 10.17 -5.19 19.34
C ARG A 715 10.21 -5.76 20.74
N ALA A 716 11.05 -6.78 20.99
CA ALA A 716 11.26 -7.35 22.32
C ALA A 716 11.83 -6.31 23.31
N LYS A 717 12.77 -5.47 22.85
CA LYS A 717 13.29 -4.36 23.67
C LYS A 717 12.19 -3.35 24.02
N ILE A 718 11.36 -2.95 23.06
CA ILE A 718 10.22 -2.05 23.30
C ILE A 718 9.26 -2.67 24.31
N ALA A 719 8.92 -3.95 24.14
CA ALA A 719 8.04 -4.68 25.06
C ALA A 719 8.57 -4.68 26.50
N ALA A 720 9.86 -4.98 26.67
CA ALA A 720 10.53 -4.97 27.97
C ALA A 720 10.60 -3.57 28.59
N GLU A 721 10.63 -2.50 27.79
CA GLU A 721 10.58 -1.12 28.29
C GLU A 721 9.17 -0.62 28.60
N LEU A 722 8.14 -1.22 28.01
CA LEU A 722 6.74 -0.90 28.30
C LEU A 722 6.28 -1.52 29.61
N GLU A 723 6.76 -2.72 29.88
CA GLU A 723 6.74 -3.36 31.20
C GLU A 723 7.44 -2.49 32.27
#